data_AF-A0A8B8BY26-F1
#
_entry.id   AF-A0A8B8BY26-F1
#
_cell.length_a   1.000
_cell.length_b   1.000
_cell.length_c   1.000
_cell.angle_alpha   90.00
_cell.angle_beta   90.00
_cell.angle_gamma   90.00
#
_symmetry.space_group_name_H-M   'P 1'
#
loop_
_entity.id
_entity.type
_entity.pdbx_description
1 polymer ?
#
loop_
_entity_poly.entity_id
_entity_poly.type
_entity_poly.pdbx_seq_one_letter_code
_entity_poly.pdbx_strand_id
1 'polypeptide(L)'
;MPGVQGCPYYCHDCDVGYRNIEDHRTACPYRCSFCLADTPCAPDGTFVHCSECKGFFKSMACYQRHLKPYSDKTDVAVCQLMDRCEQCNTWMTKKLMERHQCGGQKQCRICKQQVDQDHQCYVQIKPVQKRKKSLQLYIYFDFECSQENGIHVPNLCVAHRVCQHCDRLPIDEPCTHCQALGPRRHVFRGPHTLKEFMDWLFQTQSHPGGQASCLLHQEAIVIAHNFKGYDGQFILNHLVHTACITPTVIMNGTKILSMQALDLKFLDSYNYLPFALSKMPSAFGLTELKKGYFPHFFNTEQNQNYVGPYPPASFYNPDDMTTAGRTAFYTWYQQQQGKLFNFQEEFLAYCVSDVDILQRCCAQFRTTIKTLVQVDPFQEAITFASTANLAYRRSFMPPQSIAIIPNLGYDPARQFSLKACRWLAWVGRDKRIRHALNGGEIKIGPYTVDGFEEETRTVYEFYGCYWHGCPACYPELGTETHPHRVDCTYQTLYEQTQRRESFESPGSSLRGRTNATRLYCCEGDMRYVDVCSLYPYVLKYKPFPIGHPEIITENFEDVRSYFGLVQCRVVPPRGLFHPVLPYRTGGKLLFPLCRTCAEERPVDPHYRCTHENSQRRFTGTWVSTELHKALDCGYQIDKVYEVWHFPGHSSDLFRRYIDTFLKIKQEASGFPPDCQTEDQKQSYLEDIFRRERSC
;
A
#
# COMPACT_ATOMS: atom_id res chain seq x y z
N MET A 1 -13.26 8.61 29.89
CA MET A 1 -13.65 9.12 28.55
C MET A 1 -12.60 8.98 27.44
N PRO A 2 -11.26 8.89 27.66
CA PRO A 2 -10.29 8.70 26.56
C PRO A 2 -10.47 7.40 25.75
N GLY A 3 -10.99 6.34 26.38
CA GLY A 3 -11.13 5.01 25.77
C GLY A 3 -12.21 4.88 24.68
N VAL A 4 -13.15 5.82 24.55
CA VAL A 4 -14.27 5.71 23.60
C VAL A 4 -14.04 6.54 22.33
N GLN A 5 -13.22 7.59 22.39
CA GLN A 5 -13.04 8.56 21.29
C GLN A 5 -11.67 8.46 20.59
N GLY A 6 -10.74 7.63 21.07
CA GLY A 6 -9.42 7.43 20.43
C GLY A 6 -8.50 8.65 20.45
N CYS A 7 -8.83 9.67 21.24
CA CYS A 7 -8.09 10.92 21.40
C CYS A 7 -7.83 11.20 22.89
N PRO A 8 -6.63 11.68 23.27
CA PRO A 8 -6.25 11.95 24.66
C PRO A 8 -6.97 13.18 25.26
N TYR A 9 -7.49 14.09 24.44
CA TYR A 9 -8.17 15.31 24.88
C TYR A 9 -9.53 15.49 24.19
N TYR A 10 -10.43 16.24 24.82
CA TYR A 10 -11.77 16.55 24.31
C TYR A 10 -12.11 18.02 24.54
N CYS A 11 -12.71 18.68 23.55
CA CYS A 11 -13.21 20.04 23.70
C CYS A 11 -14.72 20.01 23.94
N HIS A 12 -15.15 20.52 25.10
CA HIS A 12 -16.58 20.60 25.47
C HIS A 12 -17.36 21.68 24.70
N ASP A 13 -16.67 22.64 24.07
CA ASP A 13 -17.35 23.74 23.38
C ASP A 13 -17.70 23.40 21.92
N CYS A 14 -16.89 22.55 21.27
CA CYS A 14 -17.12 22.14 19.90
C CYS A 14 -17.36 20.64 19.73
N ASP A 15 -17.43 19.90 20.84
CA ASP A 15 -17.67 18.45 20.90
C ASP A 15 -16.75 17.58 20.02
N VAL A 16 -15.45 17.93 19.97
CA VAL A 16 -14.44 17.21 19.17
C VAL A 16 -13.29 16.73 20.05
N GLY A 17 -12.95 15.44 19.93
CA GLY A 17 -11.74 14.85 20.48
C GLY A 17 -10.50 15.22 19.66
N TYR A 18 -9.40 15.56 20.33
CA TYR A 18 -8.15 15.99 19.67
C TYR A 18 -6.91 15.39 20.33
N ARG A 19 -5.81 15.33 19.57
CA ARG A 19 -4.51 14.80 20.04
C ARG A 19 -3.53 15.87 20.48
N ASN A 20 -3.60 17.05 19.88
CA ASN A 20 -2.73 18.19 20.14
C ASN A 20 -3.58 19.45 20.32
N ILE A 21 -3.37 20.17 21.43
CA ILE A 21 -4.12 21.37 21.77
C ILE A 21 -3.88 22.50 20.78
N GLU A 22 -2.67 22.63 20.23
CA GLU A 22 -2.32 23.70 19.28
C GLU A 22 -3.01 23.53 17.94
N ASP A 23 -3.05 22.30 17.41
CA ASP A 23 -3.80 21.98 16.19
C ASP A 23 -5.29 22.26 16.40
N HIS A 24 -5.81 21.89 17.57
CA HIS A 24 -7.21 22.14 17.92
C HIS A 24 -7.54 23.64 18.01
N ARG A 25 -6.64 24.48 18.54
CA ARG A 25 -6.82 25.94 18.63
C ARG A 25 -7.01 26.60 17.25
N THR A 26 -6.36 26.08 16.22
CA THR A 26 -6.50 26.60 14.84
C THR A 26 -7.83 26.25 14.20
N ALA A 27 -8.40 25.10 14.54
CA ALA A 27 -9.63 24.58 13.94
C ALA A 27 -10.90 24.89 14.74
N CYS A 28 -10.79 25.06 16.06
CA CYS A 28 -11.93 25.25 16.94
C CYS A 28 -12.47 26.69 16.88
N PRO A 29 -13.77 26.89 16.55
CA PRO A 29 -14.35 28.22 16.44
C PRO A 29 -14.36 28.97 17.78
N TYR A 30 -14.45 28.24 18.90
CA TYR A 30 -14.48 28.75 20.26
C TYR A 30 -13.09 28.88 20.89
N ARG A 31 -12.00 28.64 20.17
CA ARG A 31 -10.64 28.84 20.67
C ARG A 31 -9.90 29.87 19.80
N CYS A 32 -8.85 30.45 20.37
CA CYS A 32 -8.02 31.42 19.67
C CYS A 32 -6.55 31.01 19.75
N SER A 33 -5.92 30.84 18.59
CA SER A 33 -4.49 30.56 18.46
C SER A 33 -3.61 31.75 18.88
N PHE A 34 -4.15 32.97 18.95
CA PHE A 34 -3.38 34.17 19.25
C PHE A 34 -3.32 34.52 20.74
N CYS A 35 -4.39 34.28 21.52
CA CYS A 35 -4.37 34.58 22.95
C CYS A 35 -3.94 33.39 23.82
N LEU A 36 -3.86 32.19 23.25
CA LEU A 36 -3.47 30.92 23.87
C LEU A 36 -4.22 30.53 25.17
N ALA A 37 -5.20 31.31 25.61
CA ALA A 37 -6.03 31.02 26.77
C ALA A 37 -6.79 29.70 26.60
N ASP A 38 -6.91 28.92 27.68
CA ASP A 38 -7.71 27.69 27.70
C ASP A 38 -9.19 27.96 28.05
N THR A 39 -9.68 29.15 27.73
CA THR A 39 -11.10 29.52 27.86
C THR A 39 -11.72 29.80 26.49
N PRO A 40 -13.05 29.65 26.36
CA PRO A 40 -13.75 29.98 25.13
C PRO A 40 -13.52 31.42 24.68
N CYS A 41 -13.15 31.59 23.42
CA CYS A 41 -12.92 32.85 22.73
C CYS A 41 -14.00 33.03 21.65
N ALA A 42 -15.24 33.25 22.09
CA ALA A 42 -16.34 33.55 21.19
C ALA A 42 -16.12 34.89 20.47
N PRO A 43 -16.45 35.00 19.16
CA PRO A 43 -16.45 36.27 18.45
C PRO A 43 -17.56 37.18 18.99
N ASP A 44 -17.24 38.44 19.27
CA ASP A 44 -18.22 39.48 19.67
C ASP A 44 -18.57 40.43 18.51
N GLY A 45 -18.10 40.11 17.30
CA GLY A 45 -18.22 40.96 16.11
C GLY A 45 -17.11 42.00 15.97
N THR A 46 -16.21 42.11 16.95
CA THR A 46 -15.03 43.00 16.88
C THR A 46 -13.78 42.26 16.41
N PHE A 47 -12.95 42.93 15.62
CA PHE A 47 -11.64 42.42 15.20
C PHE A 47 -10.56 43.37 15.72
N VAL A 48 -9.69 42.87 16.59
CA VAL A 48 -8.63 43.68 17.20
C VAL A 48 -7.27 43.20 16.71
N HIS A 49 -6.46 44.13 16.20
CA HIS A 49 -5.08 43.87 15.78
C HIS A 49 -4.12 44.44 16.82
N CYS A 50 -3.18 43.63 17.31
CA CYS A 50 -2.15 44.09 18.24
C CYS A 50 -0.99 44.72 17.48
N SER A 51 -0.59 45.94 17.86
CA SER A 51 0.53 46.66 17.23
C SER A 51 1.89 46.07 17.58
N GLU A 52 2.02 45.35 18.71
CA GLU A 52 3.29 44.78 19.18
C GLU A 52 3.58 43.41 18.59
N CYS A 53 2.73 42.41 18.85
CA CYS A 53 2.91 41.03 18.36
C CYS A 53 2.26 40.76 17.00
N LYS A 54 1.62 41.78 16.39
CA LYS A 54 0.92 41.69 15.09
C LYS A 54 -0.21 40.65 15.03
N GLY A 55 -0.65 40.11 16.18
CA GLY A 55 -1.71 39.09 16.24
C GLY A 55 -3.11 39.65 15.96
N PHE A 56 -4.01 38.81 15.44
CA PHE A 56 -5.42 39.13 15.21
C PHE A 56 -6.32 38.44 16.23
N PHE A 57 -7.16 39.21 16.91
CA PHE A 57 -8.04 38.73 17.97
C PHE A 57 -9.51 38.87 17.57
N LYS A 58 -10.29 37.83 17.85
CA LYS A 58 -11.71 37.70 17.48
C LYS A 58 -12.66 38.52 18.39
N SER A 59 -12.13 39.13 19.45
CA SER A 59 -12.89 39.94 20.40
C SER A 59 -11.97 40.80 21.27
N MET A 60 -12.50 41.87 21.84
CA MET A 60 -11.76 42.71 22.79
C MET A 60 -11.34 41.93 24.05
N ALA A 61 -12.19 41.01 24.52
CA ALA A 61 -11.86 40.12 25.64
C ALA A 61 -10.69 39.18 25.30
N CYS A 62 -10.62 38.69 24.06
CA CYS A 62 -9.53 37.87 23.57
C CYS A 62 -8.21 38.67 23.50
N TYR A 63 -8.28 39.93 23.08
CA TYR A 63 -7.17 40.86 23.13
C TYR A 63 -6.73 41.13 24.58
N GLN A 64 -7.63 41.45 25.51
CA GLN A 64 -7.21 41.68 26.90
C GLN A 64 -6.55 40.46 27.55
N ARG A 65 -6.96 39.24 27.19
CA ARG A 65 -6.32 38.00 27.67
C ARG A 65 -4.90 37.80 27.14
N HIS A 66 -4.60 38.18 25.90
CA HIS A 66 -3.24 38.01 25.35
C HIS A 66 -2.20 38.93 26.01
N LEU A 67 -2.66 40.03 26.63
CA LEU A 67 -1.84 40.95 27.41
C LEU A 67 -1.60 40.47 28.85
N LYS A 68 -2.31 39.42 29.29
CA LYS A 68 -2.14 38.82 30.61
C LYS A 68 -1.14 37.65 30.57
N PRO A 69 -0.58 37.26 31.73
CA PRO A 69 0.35 36.14 31.81
C PRO A 69 -0.27 34.84 31.26
N TYR A 70 0.53 34.07 30.52
CA TYR A 70 0.05 32.87 29.81
C TYR A 70 -0.29 31.70 30.75
N SER A 71 0.33 31.64 31.92
CA SER A 71 0.04 30.62 32.94
C SER A 71 0.25 31.19 34.34
N ASP A 72 -0.39 30.58 35.33
CA ASP A 72 -0.24 30.94 36.75
C ASP A 72 1.19 30.72 37.31
N LYS A 73 2.08 30.11 36.50
CA LYS A 73 3.47 29.81 36.87
C LYS A 73 4.49 30.83 36.33
N THR A 74 4.04 31.79 35.52
CA THR A 74 4.94 32.71 34.80
C THR A 74 4.29 34.08 34.66
N ASP A 75 5.02 35.16 34.91
CA ASP A 75 4.52 36.54 34.71
C ASP A 75 4.58 37.03 33.25
N VAL A 76 4.94 36.15 32.30
CA VAL A 76 5.14 36.51 30.89
C VAL A 76 3.82 36.50 30.13
N ALA A 77 3.47 37.64 29.53
CA ALA A 77 2.28 37.76 28.68
C ALA A 77 2.46 37.09 27.32
N VAL A 78 1.37 36.63 26.71
CA VAL A 78 1.41 36.01 25.36
C VAL A 78 1.97 36.98 24.32
N CYS A 79 1.65 38.28 24.42
CA CYS A 79 2.21 39.34 23.56
C CYS A 79 3.74 39.43 23.59
N GLN A 80 4.35 39.08 24.74
CA GLN A 80 5.79 39.12 24.92
C GLN A 80 6.46 37.83 24.43
N LEU A 81 5.73 36.72 24.40
CA LEU A 81 6.23 35.41 24.00
C LEU A 81 6.12 35.16 22.49
N MET A 82 5.02 35.61 21.88
CA MET A 82 4.60 35.26 20.53
C MET A 82 4.62 36.46 19.58
N ASP A 83 4.75 36.20 18.29
CA ASP A 83 4.76 37.19 17.21
C ASP A 83 4.28 36.58 15.88
N ARG A 84 3.88 37.43 14.94
CA ARG A 84 3.42 37.04 13.59
C ARG A 84 4.34 37.62 12.51
N CYS A 85 4.90 36.79 11.62
CA CYS A 85 5.60 37.33 10.43
C CYS A 85 4.54 37.96 9.52
N GLU A 86 4.68 39.26 9.21
CA GLU A 86 3.75 39.98 8.33
C GLU A 86 3.85 39.52 6.86
N GLN A 87 4.94 38.86 6.46
CA GLN A 87 5.13 38.35 5.10
C GLN A 87 4.52 36.95 4.88
N CYS A 88 4.69 36.01 5.82
CA CYS A 88 4.20 34.63 5.69
C CYS A 88 3.00 34.31 6.60
N ASN A 89 2.52 35.28 7.38
CA ASN A 89 1.41 35.17 8.34
C ASN A 89 1.56 34.07 9.41
N THR A 90 2.76 33.51 9.60
CA THR A 90 2.99 32.43 10.57
C THR A 90 3.09 32.99 11.98
N TRP A 91 2.33 32.40 12.91
CA TRP A 91 2.34 32.69 14.34
C TRP A 91 3.39 31.82 15.05
N MET A 92 4.36 32.42 15.72
CA MET A 92 5.47 31.70 16.36
C MET A 92 6.03 32.45 17.58
N THR A 93 6.96 31.85 18.31
CA THR A 93 7.62 32.54 19.42
C THR A 93 8.56 33.63 18.91
N LYS A 94 8.72 34.74 19.65
CA LYS A 94 9.68 35.81 19.30
C LYS A 94 11.11 35.31 19.11
N LYS A 95 11.53 34.33 19.92
CA LYS A 95 12.82 33.65 19.77
C LYS A 95 12.97 32.91 18.43
N LEU A 96 11.89 32.34 17.90
CA LEU A 96 11.90 31.72 16.56
C LEU A 96 11.85 32.79 15.47
N MET A 97 11.14 33.90 15.70
CA MET A 97 11.05 35.05 14.79
C MET A 97 12.42 35.68 14.51
N GLU A 98 13.28 35.80 15.52
CA GLU A 98 14.66 36.31 15.37
C GLU A 98 15.51 35.53 14.35
N ARG A 99 15.19 34.25 14.14
CA ARG A 99 15.91 33.35 13.21
C ARG A 99 15.06 32.99 12.00
N HIS A 100 13.86 33.55 11.88
CA HIS A 100 12.92 33.25 10.81
C HIS A 100 13.30 34.02 9.55
N GLN A 101 13.36 33.31 8.43
CA GLN A 101 13.46 33.90 7.10
C GLN A 101 12.19 33.54 6.34
N CYS A 102 11.30 34.53 6.12
CA CYS A 102 10.07 34.32 5.37
C CYS A 102 10.48 33.97 3.91
N GLY A 103 9.99 32.86 3.36
CA GLY A 103 10.46 32.30 2.07
C GLY A 103 11.66 31.34 2.14
N GLY A 104 12.18 31.04 3.34
CA GLY A 104 13.36 30.18 3.53
C GLY A 104 13.15 28.69 3.23
N GLN A 105 14.28 27.96 3.21
CA GLN A 105 14.34 26.52 2.97
C GLN A 105 13.41 25.75 3.92
N LYS A 106 12.59 24.85 3.37
CA LYS A 106 11.81 23.86 4.14
C LYS A 106 12.63 22.59 4.31
N GLN A 107 12.43 21.88 5.42
CA GLN A 107 12.94 20.52 5.52
C GLN A 107 12.03 19.56 4.76
N CYS A 108 12.53 18.95 3.69
CA CYS A 108 11.78 17.96 2.93
C CYS A 108 11.50 16.73 3.80
N ARG A 109 10.23 16.34 3.97
CA ARG A 109 9.88 15.15 4.77
C ARG A 109 10.37 13.83 4.16
N ILE A 110 10.72 13.83 2.88
CA ILE A 110 11.13 12.65 2.12
C ILE A 110 12.65 12.49 2.14
N CYS A 111 13.41 13.46 1.58
CA CYS A 111 14.88 13.40 1.56
C CYS A 111 15.54 13.90 2.85
N LYS A 112 14.78 14.53 3.76
CA LYS A 112 15.23 15.11 5.04
C LYS A 112 16.24 16.27 4.93
N GLN A 113 16.55 16.72 3.72
CA GLN A 113 17.40 17.87 3.45
C GLN A 113 16.63 19.19 3.59
N GLN A 114 17.37 20.27 3.86
CA GLN A 114 16.85 21.63 3.72
C GLN A 114 16.82 21.98 2.24
N VAL A 115 15.66 22.38 1.74
CA VAL A 115 15.38 22.55 0.32
C VAL A 115 14.43 23.73 0.11
N ASP A 116 14.34 24.22 -1.11
CA ASP A 116 13.44 25.34 -1.43
C ASP A 116 11.96 24.93 -1.35
N GLN A 117 11.07 25.92 -1.35
CA GLN A 117 9.63 25.68 -1.16
C GLN A 117 8.99 24.90 -2.30
N ASP A 118 9.50 25.05 -3.52
CA ASP A 118 9.11 24.36 -4.75
C ASP A 118 9.82 23.02 -4.94
N HIS A 119 10.66 22.58 -3.99
CA HIS A 119 11.43 21.34 -4.08
C HIS A 119 10.61 20.15 -4.55
N GLN A 120 11.01 19.64 -5.72
CA GLN A 120 10.54 18.38 -6.27
C GLN A 120 11.49 17.25 -5.86
N CYS A 121 10.93 16.24 -5.21
CA CYS A 121 11.72 15.20 -4.57
C CYS A 121 11.74 13.91 -5.40
N TYR A 122 12.75 13.08 -5.15
CA TYR A 122 12.96 11.81 -5.85
C TYR A 122 12.79 10.62 -4.89
N VAL A 123 12.59 9.42 -5.45
CA VAL A 123 12.66 8.18 -4.68
C VAL A 123 14.06 8.05 -4.10
N GLN A 124 14.13 7.94 -2.78
CA GLN A 124 15.40 7.95 -2.06
C GLN A 124 16.11 6.60 -2.18
N ILE A 125 17.42 6.65 -2.45
CA ILE A 125 18.30 5.50 -2.28
C ILE A 125 18.29 5.09 -0.80
N LYS A 126 18.24 3.79 -0.54
CA LYS A 126 18.19 3.25 0.83
C LYS A 126 19.53 2.61 1.17
N PRO A 127 20.45 3.34 1.85
CA PRO A 127 21.73 2.78 2.23
C PRO A 127 21.56 1.61 3.21
N VAL A 128 22.59 0.78 3.30
CA VAL A 128 22.66 -0.30 4.30
C VAL A 128 22.66 0.33 5.69
N GLN A 129 21.67 -0.03 6.51
CA GLN A 129 21.64 0.42 7.90
C GLN A 129 22.65 -0.41 8.71
N LYS A 130 23.66 0.23 9.28
CA LYS A 130 24.55 -0.40 10.27
C LYS A 130 23.77 -0.60 11.57
N ARG A 131 23.13 -1.76 11.74
CA ARG A 131 22.48 -2.13 13.02
C ARG A 131 23.52 -2.52 14.07
N LYS A 132 23.16 -2.34 15.35
CA LYS A 132 23.94 -2.89 16.48
C LYS A 132 24.08 -4.40 16.31
N LYS A 133 25.24 -4.94 16.71
CA LYS A 133 25.60 -6.37 16.59
C LYS A 133 24.88 -7.27 17.61
N SER A 134 23.61 -7.00 17.95
CA SER A 134 22.85 -7.93 18.80
C SER A 134 22.59 -9.23 18.04
N LEU A 135 22.52 -10.34 18.77
CA LEU A 135 22.18 -11.64 18.22
C LEU A 135 20.70 -11.64 17.78
N GLN A 136 20.43 -11.65 16.48
CA GLN A 136 19.05 -11.72 16.00
C GLN A 136 18.47 -13.13 16.26
N LEU A 137 17.32 -13.16 16.94
CA LEU A 137 16.52 -14.36 17.17
C LEU A 137 15.36 -14.44 16.18
N TYR A 138 15.02 -15.67 15.79
CA TYR A 138 13.86 -16.04 14.99
C TYR A 138 13.08 -17.13 15.74
N ILE A 139 11.75 -17.00 15.74
CA ILE A 139 10.84 -17.97 16.32
C ILE A 139 9.91 -18.44 15.21
N TYR A 140 10.04 -19.69 14.79
CA TYR A 140 9.13 -20.32 13.84
C TYR A 140 8.11 -21.13 14.60
N PHE A 141 6.84 -21.03 14.26
CA PHE A 141 5.80 -21.80 14.95
C PHE A 141 4.65 -22.14 14.03
N ASP A 142 3.85 -23.10 14.46
CA ASP A 142 2.61 -23.51 13.81
C ASP A 142 1.59 -23.93 14.86
N PHE A 143 0.33 -23.54 14.67
CA PHE A 143 -0.79 -23.99 15.49
C PHE A 143 -1.60 -25.06 14.78
N GLU A 144 -1.82 -26.15 15.49
CA GLU A 144 -2.87 -27.08 15.14
C GLU A 144 -4.10 -26.84 16.02
N CYS A 145 -5.28 -26.90 15.40
CA CYS A 145 -6.53 -26.60 16.08
C CYS A 145 -7.54 -27.74 15.97
N SER A 146 -8.29 -27.97 17.04
CA SER A 146 -9.56 -28.71 16.96
C SER A 146 -10.65 -27.83 16.34
N GLN A 147 -11.67 -28.46 15.76
CA GLN A 147 -12.73 -27.78 14.99
C GLN A 147 -14.15 -28.25 15.35
N GLU A 148 -14.36 -28.85 16.53
CA GLU A 148 -15.59 -29.60 16.88
C GLU A 148 -16.89 -28.79 16.75
N ASN A 149 -16.85 -27.48 17.03
CA ASN A 149 -18.03 -26.60 17.00
C ASN A 149 -17.98 -25.56 15.88
N GLY A 150 -17.18 -25.78 14.84
CA GLY A 150 -16.91 -24.77 13.81
C GLY A 150 -16.07 -23.58 14.30
N ILE A 151 -15.56 -23.67 15.53
CA ILE A 151 -14.62 -22.72 16.13
C ILE A 151 -13.27 -23.42 16.21
N HIS A 152 -12.24 -22.78 15.66
CA HIS A 152 -10.88 -23.28 15.76
C HIS A 152 -10.30 -22.95 17.14
N VAL A 153 -9.83 -23.96 17.86
CA VAL A 153 -9.17 -23.81 19.17
C VAL A 153 -7.79 -24.45 19.10
N PRO A 154 -6.69 -23.69 19.30
CA PRO A 154 -5.34 -24.25 19.33
C PRO A 154 -5.19 -25.32 20.42
N ASN A 155 -4.79 -26.52 20.03
CA ASN A 155 -4.59 -27.65 20.96
C ASN A 155 -3.21 -28.33 20.83
N LEU A 156 -2.42 -27.92 19.85
CA LEU A 156 -0.98 -28.19 19.76
C LEU A 156 -0.27 -26.97 19.14
N CYS A 157 0.87 -26.61 19.71
CA CYS A 157 1.78 -25.64 19.13
C CYS A 157 3.21 -26.17 19.22
N VAL A 158 3.91 -26.17 18.10
CA VAL A 158 5.36 -26.40 18.06
C VAL A 158 6.02 -25.08 17.74
N ALA A 159 7.05 -24.71 18.50
CA ALA A 159 7.83 -23.50 18.27
C ALA A 159 9.33 -23.80 18.29
N HIS A 160 10.04 -23.35 17.25
CA HIS A 160 11.49 -23.40 17.13
C HIS A 160 12.08 -22.01 17.34
N ARG A 161 12.87 -21.85 18.41
CA ARG A 161 13.64 -20.64 18.70
C ARG A 161 15.09 -20.84 18.28
N VAL A 162 15.52 -20.05 17.30
CA VAL A 162 16.84 -20.15 16.67
C VAL A 162 17.46 -18.76 16.51
N CYS A 163 18.79 -18.69 16.44
CA CYS A 163 19.49 -17.44 16.11
C CYS A 163 19.90 -17.40 14.64
N GLN A 164 20.31 -16.23 14.17
CA GLN A 164 20.81 -16.01 12.80
C GLN A 164 21.96 -16.93 12.35
N HIS A 165 22.64 -17.62 13.27
CA HIS A 165 23.74 -18.55 13.01
C HIS A 165 23.31 -20.02 12.96
N CYS A 166 22.17 -20.39 13.57
CA CYS A 166 21.69 -21.77 13.64
C CYS A 166 20.33 -21.99 12.98
N ASP A 167 19.71 -20.96 12.39
CA ASP A 167 18.40 -21.06 11.75
C ASP A 167 18.36 -22.04 10.57
N ARG A 168 19.51 -22.32 9.94
CA ARG A 168 19.63 -23.35 8.88
C ARG A 168 19.90 -24.75 9.40
N LEU A 169 20.36 -24.88 10.64
CA LEU A 169 20.72 -26.18 11.21
C LEU A 169 19.46 -26.90 11.67
N PRO A 170 19.42 -28.23 11.57
CA PRO A 170 18.42 -29.04 12.26
C PRO A 170 18.23 -28.58 13.71
N ILE A 171 16.99 -28.61 14.19
CA ILE A 171 16.65 -28.04 15.50
C ILE A 171 17.37 -28.75 16.66
N ASP A 172 17.63 -30.06 16.50
CA ASP A 172 18.28 -30.91 17.49
C ASP A 172 19.82 -30.74 17.52
N GLU A 173 20.41 -30.04 16.54
CA GLU A 173 21.83 -29.70 16.60
C GLU A 173 22.12 -28.62 17.65
N PRO A 174 23.22 -28.75 18.41
CA PRO A 174 23.57 -27.77 19.44
C PRO A 174 23.98 -26.44 18.81
N CYS A 175 23.66 -25.34 19.49
CA CYS A 175 24.12 -24.00 19.11
C CYS A 175 24.68 -23.28 20.34
N THR A 176 25.97 -22.95 20.30
CA THR A 176 26.67 -22.24 21.39
C THR A 176 26.04 -20.88 21.69
N HIS A 177 25.51 -20.18 20.68
CA HIS A 177 24.83 -18.89 20.85
C HIS A 177 23.45 -18.99 21.51
N CYS A 178 22.77 -20.14 21.39
CA CYS A 178 21.44 -20.35 21.94
C CYS A 178 21.46 -21.10 23.28
N GLN A 179 22.60 -21.70 23.67
CA GLN A 179 22.70 -22.57 24.84
C GLN A 179 22.21 -21.89 26.13
N ALA A 180 22.51 -20.60 26.31
CA ALA A 180 22.08 -19.82 27.47
C ALA A 180 20.56 -19.56 27.54
N LEU A 181 19.83 -19.70 26.42
CA LEU A 181 18.39 -19.45 26.37
C LEU A 181 17.57 -20.72 26.71
N GLY A 182 18.22 -21.89 26.79
CA GLY A 182 17.58 -23.18 27.02
C GLY A 182 17.29 -23.96 25.72
N PRO A 183 16.30 -24.86 25.71
CA PRO A 183 16.00 -25.68 24.52
C PRO A 183 15.59 -24.81 23.33
N ARG A 184 15.80 -25.33 22.11
CA ARG A 184 15.43 -24.64 20.86
C ARG A 184 14.03 -25.04 20.39
N ARG A 185 13.60 -26.28 20.61
CA ARG A 185 12.24 -26.76 20.31
C ARG A 185 11.38 -26.69 21.57
N HIS A 186 10.21 -26.10 21.42
CA HIS A 186 9.18 -26.00 22.45
C HIS A 186 7.89 -26.61 21.91
N VAL A 187 7.18 -27.37 22.75
CA VAL A 187 5.94 -28.05 22.40
C VAL A 187 4.92 -27.75 23.49
N PHE A 188 3.78 -27.20 23.10
CA PHE A 188 2.65 -26.87 23.96
C PHE A 188 1.46 -27.72 23.53
N ARG A 189 0.73 -28.31 24.48
CA ARG A 189 -0.36 -29.24 24.17
C ARG A 189 -1.55 -29.06 25.09
N GLY A 190 -2.73 -29.38 24.57
CA GLY A 190 -3.97 -29.40 25.32
C GLY A 190 -4.74 -28.06 25.25
N PRO A 191 -5.77 -27.89 26.09
CA PRO A 191 -6.73 -26.80 25.94
C PRO A 191 -6.15 -25.40 26.25
N HIS A 192 -5.01 -25.33 26.93
CA HIS A 192 -4.33 -24.08 27.27
C HIS A 192 -3.15 -23.75 26.37
N THR A 193 -2.98 -24.47 25.25
CA THR A 193 -1.88 -24.32 24.29
C THR A 193 -1.58 -22.87 23.92
N LEU A 194 -2.61 -22.10 23.56
CA LEU A 194 -2.43 -20.68 23.19
C LEU A 194 -1.88 -19.86 24.36
N LYS A 195 -2.40 -20.06 25.57
CA LYS A 195 -1.96 -19.32 26.75
C LYS A 195 -0.52 -19.67 27.10
N GLU A 196 -0.18 -20.96 27.14
CA GLU A 196 1.18 -21.41 27.48
C GLU A 196 2.21 -20.93 26.46
N PHE A 197 1.87 -20.97 25.16
CA PHE A 197 2.71 -20.41 24.11
C PHE A 197 2.92 -18.91 24.30
N MET A 198 1.87 -18.15 24.62
CA MET A 198 1.96 -16.70 24.84
C MET A 198 2.76 -16.36 26.11
N ASP A 199 2.56 -17.09 27.20
CA ASP A 199 3.32 -16.94 28.44
C ASP A 199 4.82 -17.20 28.20
N TRP A 200 5.15 -18.22 27.41
CA TRP A 200 6.53 -18.48 26.97
C TRP A 200 7.06 -17.37 26.06
N LEU A 201 6.28 -16.95 25.06
CA LEU A 201 6.70 -15.95 24.07
C LEU A 201 7.05 -14.61 24.73
N PHE A 202 6.28 -14.21 25.75
CA PHE A 202 6.46 -12.96 26.52
C PHE A 202 7.20 -13.15 27.85
N GLN A 203 7.90 -14.28 28.04
CA GLN A 203 8.70 -14.53 29.23
C GLN A 203 9.72 -13.40 29.44
N THR A 204 9.91 -13.00 30.70
CA THR A 204 10.87 -11.96 31.09
C THR A 204 12.11 -12.54 31.78
N GLN A 205 13.20 -11.79 31.73
CA GLN A 205 14.46 -12.06 32.42
C GLN A 205 14.98 -10.79 33.12
N SER A 206 15.77 -10.98 34.16
CA SER A 206 16.39 -9.87 34.91
C SER A 206 17.46 -9.17 34.07
N HIS A 207 17.48 -7.84 34.11
CA HIS A 207 18.49 -7.06 33.38
C HIS A 207 19.88 -7.25 34.02
N PRO A 208 20.98 -7.37 33.24
CA PRO A 208 22.36 -7.52 33.75
C PRO A 208 22.94 -6.31 34.52
N GLY A 209 22.12 -5.41 35.06
CA GLY A 209 22.54 -4.18 35.74
C GLY A 209 21.52 -3.58 36.71
N GLY A 210 20.56 -4.37 37.20
CA GLY A 210 19.57 -3.91 38.20
C GLY A 210 18.45 -3.01 37.65
N GLN A 211 18.27 -2.95 36.34
CA GLN A 211 17.13 -2.26 35.70
C GLN A 211 15.89 -3.17 35.62
N ALA A 212 14.75 -2.60 35.21
CA ALA A 212 13.50 -3.31 34.97
C ALA A 212 13.70 -4.56 34.10
N SER A 213 12.92 -5.61 34.33
CA SER A 213 13.00 -6.86 33.57
C SER A 213 12.77 -6.62 32.06
N CYS A 214 13.52 -7.35 31.22
CA CYS A 214 13.35 -7.31 29.76
C CYS A 214 12.78 -8.64 29.26
N LEU A 215 12.26 -8.66 28.03
CA LEU A 215 11.80 -9.90 27.41
C LEU A 215 12.99 -10.84 27.15
N LEU A 216 12.81 -12.13 27.41
CA LEU A 216 13.77 -13.18 27.05
C LEU A 216 14.00 -13.20 25.53
N HIS A 217 12.94 -12.97 24.77
CA HIS A 217 12.92 -12.96 23.31
C HIS A 217 13.04 -11.55 22.71
N GLN A 218 13.77 -10.64 23.38
CA GLN A 218 13.89 -9.25 22.94
C GLN A 218 14.27 -9.13 21.46
N GLU A 219 13.54 -8.28 20.71
CA GLU A 219 13.72 -8.05 19.27
C GLU A 219 13.56 -9.30 18.37
N ALA A 220 13.00 -10.42 18.87
CA ALA A 220 12.81 -11.62 18.07
C ALA A 220 11.78 -11.42 16.94
N ILE A 221 12.03 -12.10 15.82
CA ILE A 221 11.12 -12.14 14.67
C ILE A 221 10.36 -13.46 14.71
N VAL A 222 9.05 -13.38 14.93
CA VAL A 222 8.13 -14.51 15.04
C VAL A 222 7.47 -14.76 13.67
N ILE A 223 7.56 -15.97 13.15
CA ILE A 223 7.17 -16.33 11.78
C ILE A 223 6.29 -17.58 11.81
N ALA A 224 5.10 -17.48 11.21
CA ALA A 224 4.25 -18.63 10.88
C ALA A 224 3.92 -18.63 9.37
N HIS A 225 3.42 -19.74 8.86
CA HIS A 225 3.00 -19.86 7.47
C HIS A 225 1.52 -19.55 7.30
N ASN A 226 1.18 -18.55 6.48
CA ASN A 226 -0.18 -18.00 6.37
C ASN A 226 -0.68 -17.35 7.68
N PHE A 227 0.25 -16.80 8.48
CA PHE A 227 -0.04 -16.06 9.71
C PHE A 227 -1.16 -15.03 9.53
N LYS A 228 -1.18 -14.31 8.40
CA LYS A 228 -2.14 -13.25 8.13
C LYS A 228 -3.59 -13.70 8.07
N GLY A 229 -3.80 -14.96 7.71
CA GLY A 229 -5.11 -15.56 7.49
C GLY A 229 -5.54 -16.53 8.58
N TYR A 230 -4.62 -16.95 9.45
CA TYR A 230 -4.87 -17.99 10.45
C TYR A 230 -4.27 -17.64 11.81
N ASP A 231 -3.03 -18.06 12.10
CA ASP A 231 -2.41 -17.99 13.44
C ASP A 231 -2.43 -16.60 14.08
N GLY A 232 -2.24 -15.57 13.25
CA GLY A 232 -2.22 -14.19 13.70
C GLY A 232 -3.53 -13.73 14.32
N GLN A 233 -4.66 -14.35 13.97
CA GLN A 233 -5.96 -14.03 14.56
C GLN A 233 -6.02 -14.47 16.03
N PHE A 234 -5.49 -15.66 16.37
CA PHE A 234 -5.42 -16.13 17.76
C PHE A 234 -4.51 -15.26 18.60
N ILE A 235 -3.34 -14.91 18.07
CA ILE A 235 -2.37 -14.05 18.78
C ILE A 235 -2.94 -12.65 18.98
N LEU A 236 -3.52 -12.03 17.95
CA LEU A 236 -4.13 -10.71 18.07
C LEU A 236 -5.27 -10.71 19.10
N ASN A 237 -6.15 -11.72 19.04
CA ASN A 237 -7.26 -11.87 19.99
C ASN A 237 -6.76 -11.99 21.43
N HIS A 238 -5.76 -12.84 21.69
CA HIS A 238 -5.16 -13.01 23.00
C HIS A 238 -4.49 -11.73 23.51
N LEU A 239 -3.73 -11.02 22.65
CA LEU A 239 -3.07 -9.77 23.02
C LEU A 239 -4.09 -8.71 23.46
N VAL A 240 -5.15 -8.50 22.69
CA VAL A 240 -6.13 -7.44 22.94
C VAL A 240 -7.05 -7.78 24.12
N HIS A 241 -7.59 -9.01 24.15
CA HIS A 241 -8.65 -9.36 25.09
C HIS A 241 -8.16 -10.01 26.39
N THR A 242 -6.99 -10.66 26.36
CA THR A 242 -6.44 -11.35 27.55
C THR A 242 -5.28 -10.58 28.16
N ALA A 243 -4.29 -10.19 27.34
CA ALA A 243 -3.10 -9.50 27.83
C ALA A 243 -3.27 -7.98 27.95
N CYS A 244 -4.36 -7.41 27.42
CA CYS A 244 -4.60 -5.96 27.34
C CYS A 244 -3.44 -5.19 26.68
N ILE A 245 -2.75 -5.81 25.72
CA ILE A 245 -1.69 -5.21 24.92
C ILE A 245 -2.29 -4.77 23.60
N THR A 246 -2.06 -3.50 23.23
CA THR A 246 -2.49 -2.96 21.92
C THR A 246 -1.32 -3.06 20.93
N PRO A 247 -1.31 -4.05 20.02
CA PRO A 247 -0.24 -4.16 19.03
C PRO A 247 -0.40 -3.13 17.91
N THR A 248 0.70 -2.83 17.22
CA THR A 248 0.66 -2.13 15.94
C THR A 248 0.47 -3.14 14.83
N VAL A 249 -0.57 -2.98 14.01
CA VAL A 249 -0.95 -3.97 13.00
C VAL A 249 -0.97 -3.33 11.61
N ILE A 250 -0.46 -4.05 10.61
CA ILE A 250 -0.56 -3.69 9.20
C ILE A 250 -1.51 -4.67 8.53
N MET A 251 -2.62 -4.17 8.00
CA MET A 251 -3.71 -4.98 7.46
C MET A 251 -3.78 -4.91 5.92
N ASN A 252 -4.28 -5.97 5.30
CA ASN A 252 -4.77 -5.96 3.93
C ASN A 252 -6.20 -6.53 3.91
N GLY A 253 -7.19 -5.64 3.88
CA GLY A 253 -8.56 -6.01 4.22
C GLY A 253 -8.62 -6.55 5.65
N THR A 254 -9.14 -7.77 5.81
CA THR A 254 -9.25 -8.46 7.10
C THR A 254 -7.99 -9.26 7.49
N LYS A 255 -6.98 -9.34 6.62
CA LYS A 255 -5.77 -10.16 6.84
C LYS A 255 -4.63 -9.36 7.48
N ILE A 256 -3.94 -9.96 8.45
CA ILE A 256 -2.86 -9.34 9.22
C ILE A 256 -1.51 -9.52 8.52
N LEU A 257 -1.06 -8.56 7.70
CA LEU A 257 0.21 -8.68 6.97
C LEU A 257 1.43 -8.73 7.91
N SER A 258 1.40 -7.94 8.98
CA SER A 258 2.42 -7.93 10.03
C SER A 258 1.84 -7.32 11.29
N MET A 259 2.39 -7.73 12.43
CA MET A 259 2.01 -7.22 13.74
C MET A 259 3.28 -6.97 14.55
N GLN A 260 3.30 -5.90 15.34
CA GLN A 260 4.34 -5.59 16.31
C GLN A 260 3.68 -5.50 17.69
N ALA A 261 4.15 -6.30 18.64
CA ALA A 261 3.69 -6.26 20.02
C ALA A 261 4.90 -6.21 20.95
N LEU A 262 5.01 -5.14 21.74
CA LEU A 262 6.23 -4.84 22.50
C LEU A 262 7.45 -4.85 21.56
N ASP A 263 8.52 -5.57 21.92
CA ASP A 263 9.73 -5.70 21.12
C ASP A 263 9.67 -6.85 20.09
N LEU A 264 8.55 -7.56 19.96
CA LEU A 264 8.40 -8.70 19.04
C LEU A 264 7.79 -8.29 17.69
N LYS A 265 8.40 -8.76 16.60
CA LYS A 265 7.92 -8.55 15.23
C LYS A 265 7.33 -9.85 14.68
N PHE A 266 6.04 -9.85 14.36
CA PHE A 266 5.33 -10.98 13.76
C PHE A 266 5.24 -10.80 12.23
N LEU A 267 5.55 -11.88 11.52
CA LEU A 267 5.57 -11.93 10.06
C LEU A 267 4.86 -13.18 9.54
N ASP A 268 4.23 -13.02 8.38
CA ASP A 268 3.71 -14.12 7.58
C ASP A 268 4.75 -14.54 6.53
N SER A 269 5.23 -15.77 6.59
CA SER A 269 6.15 -16.30 5.57
C SER A 269 5.50 -16.37 4.17
N TYR A 270 4.17 -16.48 4.08
CA TYR A 270 3.43 -16.50 2.81
C TYR A 270 3.53 -15.16 2.05
N ASN A 271 3.82 -14.05 2.74
CA ASN A 271 4.11 -12.77 2.09
C ASN A 271 5.45 -12.76 1.34
N TYR A 272 6.30 -13.75 1.58
CA TYR A 272 7.59 -13.95 0.93
C TYR A 272 7.57 -15.14 -0.03
N LEU A 273 6.94 -16.25 0.40
CA LEU A 273 6.87 -17.53 -0.29
C LEU A 273 5.38 -17.89 -0.52
N PRO A 274 4.75 -17.37 -1.59
CA PRO A 274 3.30 -17.44 -1.80
C PRO A 274 2.86 -18.79 -2.38
N PHE A 275 3.25 -19.88 -1.73
CA PHE A 275 2.91 -21.25 -2.08
C PHE A 275 2.82 -22.11 -0.82
N ALA A 276 2.12 -23.24 -0.93
CA ALA A 276 1.88 -24.15 0.19
C ALA A 276 3.18 -24.66 0.82
N LEU A 277 3.16 -24.91 2.13
CA LEU A 277 4.30 -25.37 2.92
C LEU A 277 4.92 -26.66 2.35
N SER A 278 4.09 -27.60 1.91
CA SER A 278 4.50 -28.86 1.26
C SER A 278 5.27 -28.69 -0.06
N LYS A 279 5.22 -27.52 -0.68
CA LYS A 279 6.01 -27.22 -1.89
C LYS A 279 7.38 -26.61 -1.56
N MET A 280 7.57 -26.06 -0.35
CA MET A 280 8.83 -25.40 0.01
C MET A 280 10.06 -26.32 -0.07
N PRO A 281 10.03 -27.57 0.44
CA PRO A 281 11.19 -28.44 0.41
C PRO A 281 11.72 -28.65 -1.02
N SER A 282 10.80 -28.98 -1.95
CA SER A 282 11.14 -29.13 -3.37
C SER A 282 11.68 -27.85 -4.00
N ALA A 283 11.15 -26.68 -3.64
CA ALA A 283 11.58 -25.39 -4.17
C ALA A 283 12.99 -24.99 -3.71
N PHE A 284 13.44 -25.49 -2.55
CA PHE A 284 14.77 -25.20 -1.98
C PHE A 284 15.73 -26.40 -2.04
N GLY A 285 15.35 -27.51 -2.68
CA GLY A 285 16.17 -28.72 -2.74
C GLY A 285 16.40 -29.39 -1.38
N LEU A 286 15.46 -29.23 -0.44
CA LEU A 286 15.51 -29.82 0.89
C LEU A 286 14.68 -31.12 0.94
N THR A 287 15.17 -32.11 1.68
CA THR A 287 14.43 -33.33 2.00
C THR A 287 13.51 -33.11 3.20
N GLU A 288 12.23 -33.46 3.06
CA GLU A 288 11.23 -33.45 4.13
C GLU A 288 11.60 -34.42 5.25
N LEU A 289 11.35 -34.02 6.51
CA LEU A 289 11.48 -34.92 7.67
C LEU A 289 10.39 -35.99 7.67
N LYS A 290 9.16 -35.61 7.32
CA LYS A 290 8.01 -36.52 7.24
C LYS A 290 7.25 -36.29 5.95
N LYS A 291 7.12 -37.34 5.14
CA LYS A 291 6.35 -37.34 3.89
C LYS A 291 5.01 -38.04 4.13
N GLY A 292 3.89 -37.32 4.06
CA GLY A 292 2.56 -37.89 4.26
C GLY A 292 1.45 -36.86 4.39
N TYR A 293 0.25 -37.32 4.73
CA TYR A 293 -0.94 -36.50 4.94
C TYR A 293 -1.43 -36.65 6.37
N PHE A 294 -1.96 -35.57 6.96
CA PHE A 294 -2.52 -35.58 8.31
C PHE A 294 -4.06 -35.46 8.26
N PRO A 295 -4.80 -36.25 9.06
CA PRO A 295 -6.26 -36.20 9.08
C PRO A 295 -6.77 -35.03 9.94
N HIS A 296 -6.78 -33.81 9.39
CA HIS A 296 -7.13 -32.59 10.14
C HIS A 296 -8.51 -32.67 10.82
N PHE A 297 -9.51 -33.27 10.18
CA PHE A 297 -10.86 -33.40 10.77
C PHE A 297 -10.93 -34.48 11.86
N PHE A 298 -9.89 -35.29 12.03
CA PHE A 298 -9.80 -36.30 13.09
C PHE A 298 -9.30 -35.70 14.41
N ASN A 299 -8.83 -34.44 14.39
CA ASN A 299 -8.41 -33.69 15.59
C ASN A 299 -9.62 -33.24 16.43
N THR A 300 -10.16 -34.18 17.20
CA THR A 300 -11.27 -34.02 18.13
C THR A 300 -10.83 -34.43 19.53
N GLU A 301 -11.51 -33.97 20.58
CA GLU A 301 -11.27 -34.37 21.97
C GLU A 301 -11.42 -35.88 22.15
N GLN A 302 -12.41 -36.47 21.48
CA GLN A 302 -12.69 -37.91 21.54
C GLN A 302 -11.54 -38.76 20.97
N ASN A 303 -10.87 -38.26 19.92
CA ASN A 303 -9.82 -38.99 19.22
C ASN A 303 -8.41 -38.71 19.76
N GLN A 304 -8.26 -37.86 20.80
CA GLN A 304 -6.92 -37.48 21.30
C GLN A 304 -6.10 -38.70 21.75
N ASN A 305 -6.72 -39.75 22.29
CA ASN A 305 -6.03 -40.97 22.73
C ASN A 305 -6.19 -42.14 21.76
N TYR A 306 -6.56 -41.87 20.50
CA TYR A 306 -6.83 -42.91 19.52
C TYR A 306 -5.55 -43.65 19.10
N VAL A 307 -5.60 -44.98 19.23
CA VAL A 307 -4.61 -45.92 18.69
C VAL A 307 -5.37 -47.03 17.97
N GLY A 308 -5.24 -47.11 16.65
CA GLY A 308 -6.01 -48.03 15.82
C GLY A 308 -5.64 -47.95 14.35
N PRO A 309 -6.48 -48.47 13.43
CA PRO A 309 -6.25 -48.30 11.99
C PRO A 309 -6.22 -46.83 11.56
N TYR A 310 -5.61 -46.56 10.40
CA TYR A 310 -5.64 -45.22 9.81
C TYR A 310 -7.09 -44.70 9.61
N PRO A 311 -7.38 -43.42 9.95
CA PRO A 311 -8.72 -42.85 9.82
C PRO A 311 -9.29 -42.94 8.39
N PRO A 312 -10.61 -42.94 8.22
CA PRO A 312 -11.25 -42.84 6.91
C PRO A 312 -10.74 -41.65 6.09
N ALA A 313 -10.66 -41.83 4.77
CA ALA A 313 -10.16 -40.80 3.84
C ALA A 313 -10.89 -39.44 3.95
N SER A 314 -12.17 -39.44 4.36
CA SER A 314 -12.95 -38.21 4.58
C SER A 314 -12.31 -37.27 5.61
N PHE A 315 -11.55 -37.79 6.58
CA PHE A 315 -10.89 -36.98 7.59
C PHE A 315 -9.67 -36.21 7.09
N TYR A 316 -9.21 -36.49 5.86
CA TYR A 316 -8.05 -35.84 5.21
C TYR A 316 -8.46 -34.76 4.20
N ASN A 317 -9.76 -34.51 4.01
CA ASN A 317 -10.30 -33.55 3.05
C ASN A 317 -9.81 -33.72 1.59
N PRO A 318 -9.94 -34.91 0.97
CA PRO A 318 -9.47 -35.16 -0.39
C PRO A 318 -10.24 -34.38 -1.48
N ASP A 319 -11.42 -33.86 -1.17
CA ASP A 319 -12.26 -33.13 -2.13
C ASP A 319 -11.77 -31.69 -2.37
N ASP A 320 -11.07 -31.09 -1.40
CA ASP A 320 -10.40 -29.79 -1.56
C ASP A 320 -9.00 -29.89 -2.20
N MET A 321 -8.53 -31.11 -2.49
CA MET A 321 -7.25 -31.32 -3.16
C MET A 321 -7.36 -31.16 -4.67
N THR A 322 -6.28 -30.66 -5.31
CA THR A 322 -6.15 -30.71 -6.78
C THR A 322 -6.22 -32.16 -7.28
N THR A 323 -6.62 -32.37 -8.54
CA THR A 323 -6.72 -33.72 -9.13
C THR A 323 -5.43 -34.54 -8.95
N ALA A 324 -4.27 -33.94 -9.23
CA ALA A 324 -2.97 -34.60 -9.04
C ALA A 324 -2.68 -34.89 -7.56
N GLY A 325 -2.99 -33.95 -6.66
CA GLY A 325 -2.82 -34.12 -5.23
C GLY A 325 -3.72 -35.22 -4.65
N ARG A 326 -4.96 -35.32 -5.12
CA ARG A 326 -5.92 -36.36 -4.74
C ARG A 326 -5.46 -37.74 -5.17
N THR A 327 -4.93 -37.88 -6.39
CA THR A 327 -4.36 -39.15 -6.86
C THR A 327 -3.15 -39.58 -6.03
N ALA A 328 -2.25 -38.64 -5.71
CA ALA A 328 -1.11 -38.90 -4.83
C ALA A 328 -1.54 -39.32 -3.42
N PHE A 329 -2.57 -38.65 -2.87
CA PHE A 329 -3.15 -38.99 -1.57
C PHE A 329 -3.68 -40.42 -1.54
N TYR A 330 -4.53 -40.82 -2.49
CA TYR A 330 -5.09 -42.19 -2.46
C TYR A 330 -4.01 -43.27 -2.67
N THR A 331 -2.98 -42.98 -3.47
CA THR A 331 -1.82 -43.88 -3.62
C THR A 331 -1.10 -44.07 -2.29
N TRP A 332 -0.85 -42.97 -1.57
CA TRP A 332 -0.25 -43.01 -0.23
C TRP A 332 -1.18 -43.70 0.80
N TYR A 333 -2.48 -43.42 0.76
CA TYR A 333 -3.47 -43.94 1.70
C TYR A 333 -3.61 -45.46 1.61
N GLN A 334 -3.59 -46.01 0.39
CA GLN A 334 -3.57 -47.46 0.17
C GLN A 334 -2.33 -48.12 0.81
N GLN A 335 -1.17 -47.46 0.76
CA GLN A 335 0.06 -47.96 1.39
C GLN A 335 0.03 -47.92 2.92
N GLN A 336 -0.92 -47.19 3.53
CA GLN A 336 -1.10 -47.16 4.99
C GLN A 336 -2.14 -48.17 5.49
N GLN A 337 -2.88 -48.84 4.60
CA GLN A 337 -3.86 -49.84 5.00
C GLN A 337 -3.19 -50.99 5.78
N GLY A 338 -3.81 -51.38 6.89
CA GLY A 338 -3.30 -52.43 7.78
C GLY A 338 -2.20 -51.98 8.75
N LYS A 339 -1.74 -50.72 8.69
CA LYS A 339 -0.80 -50.17 9.68
C LYS A 339 -1.53 -49.57 10.88
N LEU A 340 -0.84 -49.55 12.01
CA LEU A 340 -1.29 -48.87 13.22
C LEU A 340 -1.05 -47.36 13.11
N PHE A 341 -2.06 -46.59 13.48
CA PHE A 341 -2.07 -45.13 13.57
C PHE A 341 -2.21 -44.75 15.04
N ASN A 342 -1.20 -44.06 15.57
CA ASN A 342 -1.24 -43.42 16.89
C ASN A 342 -1.44 -41.93 16.68
N PHE A 343 -2.60 -41.40 17.07
CA PHE A 343 -2.94 -40.01 16.81
C PHE A 343 -1.94 -39.03 17.46
N GLN A 344 -1.55 -39.22 18.72
CA GLN A 344 -0.63 -38.29 19.42
C GLN A 344 0.78 -38.24 18.82
N GLU A 345 1.28 -39.39 18.39
CA GLU A 345 2.59 -39.50 17.74
C GLU A 345 2.56 -38.85 16.35
N GLU A 346 1.54 -39.19 15.56
CA GLU A 346 1.38 -38.66 14.21
C GLU A 346 1.12 -37.16 14.20
N PHE A 347 0.30 -36.68 15.15
CA PHE A 347 -0.06 -35.28 15.34
C PHE A 347 1.15 -34.42 15.69
N LEU A 348 1.97 -34.86 16.67
CA LEU A 348 3.20 -34.17 16.99
C LEU A 348 4.19 -34.20 15.83
N ALA A 349 4.42 -35.37 15.25
CA ALA A 349 5.43 -35.54 14.21
C ALA A 349 5.09 -34.72 12.96
N TYR A 350 3.79 -34.54 12.65
CA TYR A 350 3.33 -33.66 11.60
C TYR A 350 3.67 -32.20 11.88
N CYS A 351 3.22 -31.66 13.02
CA CYS A 351 3.48 -30.25 13.37
C CYS A 351 4.99 -29.95 13.52
N VAL A 352 5.78 -30.87 14.07
CA VAL A 352 7.26 -30.74 14.12
C VAL A 352 7.87 -30.68 12.72
N SER A 353 7.38 -31.50 11.78
CA SER A 353 7.85 -31.48 10.40
C SER A 353 7.52 -30.16 9.72
N ASP A 354 6.30 -29.62 9.90
CA ASP A 354 5.88 -28.35 9.31
C ASP A 354 6.73 -27.18 9.82
N VAL A 355 7.02 -27.12 11.12
CA VAL A 355 7.89 -26.08 11.70
C VAL A 355 9.35 -26.23 11.27
N ASP A 356 9.88 -27.45 11.12
CA ASP A 356 11.24 -27.67 10.58
C ASP A 356 11.36 -27.21 9.12
N ILE A 357 10.38 -27.59 8.29
CA ILE A 357 10.30 -27.15 6.89
C ILE A 357 10.26 -25.63 6.83
N LEU A 358 9.37 -25.01 7.60
CA LEU A 358 9.21 -23.56 7.64
C LEU A 358 10.52 -22.88 8.04
N GLN A 359 11.16 -23.33 9.12
CA GLN A 359 12.43 -22.80 9.61
C GLN A 359 13.51 -22.88 8.53
N ARG A 360 13.79 -24.08 8.01
CA ARG A 360 14.92 -24.31 7.10
C ARG A 360 14.72 -23.61 5.76
N CYS A 361 13.50 -23.63 5.22
CA CYS A 361 13.18 -22.94 3.97
C CYS A 361 13.27 -21.41 4.13
N CYS A 362 12.75 -20.85 5.24
CA CYS A 362 12.86 -19.42 5.52
C CYS A 362 14.32 -19.00 5.71
N ALA A 363 15.12 -19.79 6.42
CA ALA A 363 16.54 -19.53 6.63
C ALA A 363 17.34 -19.57 5.31
N GLN A 364 17.03 -20.54 4.43
CA GLN A 364 17.64 -20.64 3.10
C GLN A 364 17.23 -19.48 2.20
N PHE A 365 15.94 -19.11 2.19
CA PHE A 365 15.45 -17.93 1.48
C PHE A 365 16.12 -16.65 1.95
N ARG A 366 16.12 -16.38 3.26
CA ARG A 366 16.75 -15.21 3.90
C ARG A 366 18.19 -15.07 3.46
N THR A 367 18.92 -16.17 3.53
CA THR A 367 20.33 -16.25 3.13
C THR A 367 20.52 -15.91 1.68
N THR A 368 19.76 -16.56 0.81
CA THR A 368 19.87 -16.39 -0.64
C THR A 368 19.67 -14.92 -0.99
N ILE A 369 18.60 -14.30 -0.50
CA ILE A 369 18.34 -12.87 -0.72
C ILE A 369 19.47 -11.98 -0.14
N LYS A 370 19.91 -12.26 1.09
CA LYS A 370 20.96 -11.47 1.74
C LYS A 370 22.29 -11.54 0.97
N THR A 371 22.67 -12.71 0.48
CA THR A 371 23.87 -12.90 -0.33
C THR A 371 23.75 -12.20 -1.69
N LEU A 372 22.58 -12.28 -2.33
CA LEU A 372 22.38 -11.75 -3.68
C LEU A 372 22.29 -10.22 -3.72
N VAL A 373 21.53 -9.62 -2.80
CA VAL A 373 21.19 -8.19 -2.87
C VAL A 373 21.46 -7.41 -1.59
N GLN A 374 22.13 -8.02 -0.61
CA GLN A 374 22.51 -7.38 0.65
C GLN A 374 21.31 -6.78 1.41
N VAL A 375 20.15 -7.43 1.33
CA VAL A 375 18.94 -7.09 2.08
C VAL A 375 18.58 -8.27 2.96
N ASP A 376 18.30 -8.02 4.24
CA ASP A 376 17.73 -9.04 5.12
C ASP A 376 16.19 -8.97 5.06
N PRO A 377 15.51 -9.90 4.36
CA PRO A 377 14.10 -9.76 4.02
C PRO A 377 13.19 -9.67 5.25
N PHE A 378 13.47 -10.44 6.30
CA PHE A 378 12.62 -10.48 7.49
C PHE A 378 12.89 -9.30 8.44
N GLN A 379 14.13 -8.81 8.50
CA GLN A 379 14.46 -7.66 9.33
C GLN A 379 14.01 -6.34 8.70
N GLU A 380 14.25 -6.17 7.40
CA GLU A 380 14.14 -4.86 6.72
C GLU A 380 12.85 -4.69 5.91
N ALA A 381 12.10 -5.76 5.68
CA ALA A 381 10.86 -5.75 4.92
C ALA A 381 9.74 -6.54 5.62
N ILE A 382 8.55 -6.51 5.00
CA ILE A 382 7.34 -7.24 5.43
C ILE A 382 6.84 -8.19 4.33
N THR A 383 7.21 -7.94 3.07
CA THR A 383 6.78 -8.71 1.90
C THR A 383 7.93 -8.91 0.93
N PHE A 384 7.78 -9.87 0.00
CA PHE A 384 8.70 -10.04 -1.11
C PHE A 384 8.80 -8.79 -1.98
N ALA A 385 7.67 -8.12 -2.27
CA ALA A 385 7.65 -6.89 -3.07
C ALA A 385 8.43 -5.76 -2.39
N SER A 386 8.28 -5.60 -1.07
CA SER A 386 9.06 -4.63 -0.29
C SER A 386 10.55 -4.98 -0.30
N THR A 387 10.89 -6.26 -0.22
CA THR A 387 12.28 -6.75 -0.33
C THR A 387 12.88 -6.41 -1.70
N ALA A 388 12.15 -6.69 -2.78
CA ALA A 388 12.54 -6.38 -4.16
C ALA A 388 12.73 -4.86 -4.37
N ASN A 389 11.80 -4.04 -3.86
CA ASN A 389 11.91 -2.58 -3.91
C ASN A 389 13.14 -2.07 -3.16
N LEU A 390 13.41 -2.61 -1.97
CA LEU A 390 14.57 -2.22 -1.17
C LEU A 390 15.88 -2.63 -1.86
N ALA A 391 15.94 -3.84 -2.41
CA ALA A 391 17.08 -4.32 -3.19
C ALA A 391 17.38 -3.39 -4.37
N TYR A 392 16.36 -3.05 -5.17
CA TYR A 392 16.50 -2.12 -6.28
C TYR A 392 17.01 -0.75 -5.82
N ARG A 393 16.38 -0.15 -4.81
CA ARG A 393 16.74 1.18 -4.28
C ARG A 393 18.10 1.23 -3.60
N ARG A 394 18.64 0.10 -3.15
CA ARG A 394 19.92 0.01 -2.45
C ARG A 394 21.09 -0.13 -3.42
N SER A 395 20.94 -0.98 -4.44
CA SER A 395 22.08 -1.46 -5.22
C SER A 395 22.00 -1.15 -6.72
N PHE A 396 20.85 -0.72 -7.23
CA PHE A 396 20.62 -0.62 -8.68
C PHE A 396 20.10 0.75 -9.13
N MET A 397 19.25 1.40 -8.32
CA MET A 397 18.58 2.64 -8.69
C MET A 397 19.58 3.82 -8.77
N PRO A 398 19.67 4.53 -9.91
CA PRO A 398 20.47 5.74 -10.02
C PRO A 398 19.93 6.86 -9.11
N PRO A 399 20.78 7.74 -8.56
CA PRO A 399 20.33 8.88 -7.77
C PRO A 399 19.46 9.82 -8.60
N GLN A 400 18.46 10.45 -7.97
CA GLN A 400 17.58 11.43 -8.60
C GLN A 400 16.92 10.96 -9.92
N SER A 401 16.65 9.66 -10.06
CA SER A 401 16.11 9.08 -11.30
C SER A 401 14.58 9.04 -11.34
N ILE A 402 13.95 8.51 -10.28
CA ILE A 402 12.50 8.33 -10.21
C ILE A 402 11.89 9.49 -9.41
N ALA A 403 11.15 10.36 -10.09
CA ALA A 403 10.41 11.45 -9.48
C ALA A 403 9.33 10.95 -8.50
N ILE A 404 9.18 11.65 -7.37
CA ILE A 404 8.01 11.53 -6.51
C ILE A 404 7.04 12.63 -6.89
N ILE A 405 5.84 12.24 -7.30
CA ILE A 405 4.75 13.17 -7.56
C ILE A 405 4.42 13.86 -6.22
N PRO A 406 4.44 15.20 -6.15
CA PRO A 406 4.08 15.91 -4.93
C PRO A 406 2.66 15.56 -4.49
N ASN A 407 2.39 15.55 -3.18
CA ASN A 407 1.08 15.16 -2.64
C ASN A 407 -0.10 16.00 -3.18
N LEU A 408 0.18 17.19 -3.71
CA LEU A 408 -0.80 18.13 -4.26
C LEU A 408 -0.76 18.19 -5.79
N GLY A 409 -0.01 17.28 -6.44
CA GLY A 409 0.29 17.33 -7.87
C GLY A 409 1.45 18.27 -8.20
N TYR A 410 1.76 18.40 -9.49
CA TYR A 410 2.80 19.31 -10.01
C TYR A 410 2.35 20.77 -10.10
N ASP A 411 1.07 21.03 -9.84
CA ASP A 411 0.47 22.35 -9.79
C ASP A 411 0.48 22.85 -8.33
N PRO A 412 0.88 24.10 -8.03
CA PRO A 412 0.77 24.69 -6.69
C PRO A 412 -0.67 24.64 -6.16
N ALA A 413 -0.95 23.58 -5.38
CA ALA A 413 -2.07 23.38 -4.47
C ALA A 413 -3.24 24.37 -4.58
N ARG A 414 -4.32 23.93 -5.24
CA ARG A 414 -5.61 24.60 -5.21
C ARG A 414 -6.11 24.70 -3.76
N GLN A 415 -6.47 25.90 -3.32
CA GLN A 415 -7.12 26.11 -2.02
C GLN A 415 -8.59 25.66 -2.09
N PHE A 416 -9.08 24.93 -1.08
CA PHE A 416 -10.47 24.49 -0.97
C PHE A 416 -11.22 25.24 0.15
N SER A 417 -12.55 25.37 0.01
CA SER A 417 -13.38 26.15 0.93
C SER A 417 -13.83 25.34 2.15
N LEU A 418 -13.46 25.77 3.36
CA LEU A 418 -13.98 25.22 4.61
C LEU A 418 -15.50 25.38 4.74
N LYS A 419 -16.10 26.44 4.17
CA LYS A 419 -17.55 26.63 4.13
C LYS A 419 -18.23 25.60 3.24
N ALA A 420 -17.66 25.32 2.06
CA ALA A 420 -18.16 24.29 1.16
C ALA A 420 -18.09 22.91 1.83
N CYS A 421 -16.98 22.57 2.48
CA CYS A 421 -16.85 21.30 3.21
C CYS A 421 -17.88 21.13 4.35
N ARG A 422 -18.22 22.20 5.08
CA ARG A 422 -19.27 22.15 6.12
C ARG A 422 -20.66 21.98 5.54
N TRP A 423 -20.96 22.65 4.44
CA TRP A 423 -22.22 22.46 3.71
C TRP A 423 -22.33 21.03 3.19
N LEU A 424 -21.28 20.46 2.59
CA LEU A 424 -21.26 19.08 2.09
C LEU A 424 -21.42 18.06 3.22
N ALA A 425 -20.84 18.29 4.40
CA ALA A 425 -21.06 17.44 5.57
C ALA A 425 -22.52 17.52 6.07
N TRP A 426 -23.20 18.65 5.90
CA TRP A 426 -24.62 18.80 6.24
C TRP A 426 -25.53 18.13 5.19
N VAL A 427 -25.26 18.32 3.90
CA VAL A 427 -25.98 17.66 2.79
C VAL A 427 -25.75 16.15 2.80
N GLY A 428 -24.56 15.70 3.22
CA GLY A 428 -24.13 14.31 3.30
C GLY A 428 -24.59 13.54 4.55
N ARG A 429 -25.55 14.04 5.33
CA ARG A 429 -26.04 13.34 6.53
C ARG A 429 -26.66 11.98 6.22
N ASP A 430 -27.34 11.89 5.09
CA ASP A 430 -28.01 10.67 4.61
C ASP A 430 -27.35 10.08 3.35
N LYS A 431 -26.16 10.58 2.98
CA LYS A 431 -25.53 10.39 1.66
C LYS A 431 -24.01 10.32 1.76
N ARG A 432 -23.37 9.46 0.97
CA ARG A 432 -21.89 9.33 0.97
C ARG A 432 -21.25 10.28 -0.04
N ILE A 433 -21.08 11.54 0.38
CA ILE A 433 -20.46 12.59 -0.43
C ILE A 433 -18.97 12.70 -0.13
N ARG A 434 -18.12 12.47 -1.13
CA ARG A 434 -16.67 12.61 -1.08
C ARG A 434 -16.27 14.06 -1.37
N HIS A 435 -15.38 14.63 -0.57
CA HIS A 435 -14.92 16.02 -0.69
C HIS A 435 -13.52 16.21 -0.08
N ALA A 436 -12.97 17.43 -0.09
CA ALA A 436 -11.58 17.74 0.33
C ALA A 436 -11.14 17.11 1.66
N LEU A 437 -12.05 17.03 2.65
CA LEU A 437 -11.77 16.54 3.99
C LEU A 437 -12.16 15.07 4.21
N ASN A 438 -12.81 14.43 3.23
CA ASN A 438 -13.26 13.05 3.33
C ASN A 438 -13.07 12.34 1.99
N GLY A 439 -11.85 11.82 1.77
CA GLY A 439 -11.46 11.13 0.55
C GLY A 439 -10.83 12.03 -0.52
N GLY A 440 -10.78 13.35 -0.32
CA GLY A 440 -10.23 14.31 -1.26
C GLY A 440 -11.24 14.71 -2.35
N GLU A 441 -11.09 15.91 -2.89
CA GLU A 441 -11.96 16.41 -3.95
C GLU A 441 -11.75 15.63 -5.25
N ILE A 442 -12.80 15.47 -6.04
CA ILE A 442 -12.74 14.73 -7.29
C ILE A 442 -12.53 15.71 -8.43
N LYS A 443 -11.53 15.44 -9.28
CA LYS A 443 -11.35 16.16 -10.55
C LYS A 443 -12.25 15.53 -11.62
N ILE A 444 -13.22 16.30 -12.12
CA ILE A 444 -14.12 15.94 -13.21
C ILE A 444 -13.83 16.89 -14.38
N GLY A 445 -13.20 16.37 -15.43
CA GLY A 445 -12.69 17.20 -16.53
C GLY A 445 -11.54 18.12 -16.07
N PRO A 446 -11.52 19.41 -16.47
CA PRO A 446 -10.52 20.38 -16.01
C PRO A 446 -10.83 20.92 -14.60
N TYR A 447 -11.96 20.54 -14.00
CA TYR A 447 -12.45 21.14 -12.76
C TYR A 447 -12.39 20.16 -11.60
N THR A 448 -11.82 20.58 -10.47
CA THR A 448 -12.01 19.90 -9.17
C THR A 448 -13.32 20.35 -8.55
N VAL A 449 -14.19 19.39 -8.24
CA VAL A 449 -15.53 19.64 -7.68
C VAL A 449 -15.52 19.64 -6.16
N ASP A 450 -16.33 20.51 -5.54
CA ASP A 450 -16.37 20.65 -4.08
C ASP A 450 -16.79 19.32 -3.41
N GLY A 451 -17.81 18.63 -3.95
CA GLY A 451 -18.28 17.33 -3.46
C GLY A 451 -18.84 16.40 -4.54
N PHE A 452 -18.74 15.08 -4.33
CA PHE A 452 -19.22 14.06 -5.26
C PHE A 452 -19.83 12.85 -4.55
N GLU A 453 -21.02 12.44 -4.96
CA GLU A 453 -21.67 11.21 -4.51
C GLU A 453 -21.52 10.11 -5.56
N GLU A 454 -20.88 9.00 -5.19
CA GLU A 454 -20.56 7.92 -6.14
C GLU A 454 -21.79 7.11 -6.57
N GLU A 455 -22.74 6.90 -5.65
CA GLU A 455 -23.91 6.05 -5.88
C GLU A 455 -24.87 6.64 -6.92
N THR A 456 -25.14 7.95 -6.81
CA THR A 456 -26.02 8.68 -7.73
C THR A 456 -25.26 9.40 -8.85
N ARG A 457 -23.92 9.39 -8.79
CA ARG A 457 -23.01 10.16 -9.66
C ARG A 457 -23.32 11.67 -9.65
N THR A 458 -23.82 12.17 -8.53
CA THR A 458 -24.21 13.58 -8.36
C THR A 458 -23.02 14.42 -7.93
N VAL A 459 -22.78 15.53 -8.62
CA VAL A 459 -21.81 16.55 -8.24
C VAL A 459 -22.49 17.61 -7.38
N TYR A 460 -21.83 18.00 -6.30
CA TYR A 460 -22.25 19.06 -5.40
C TYR A 460 -21.23 20.19 -5.44
N GLU A 461 -21.63 21.35 -5.95
CA GLU A 461 -20.80 22.57 -6.01
C GLU A 461 -21.43 23.63 -5.12
N PHE A 462 -20.63 24.23 -4.25
CA PHE A 462 -21.13 25.25 -3.33
C PHE A 462 -21.20 26.64 -3.98
N TYR A 463 -20.42 26.86 -5.05
CA TYR A 463 -20.33 28.10 -5.84
C TYR A 463 -20.49 29.36 -4.99
N GLY A 464 -19.53 29.60 -4.08
CA GLY A 464 -19.62 30.74 -3.16
C GLY A 464 -19.84 32.06 -3.92
N CYS A 465 -20.92 32.77 -3.60
CA CYS A 465 -21.43 33.92 -4.36
C CYS A 465 -20.37 34.97 -4.69
N TYR A 466 -19.49 35.25 -3.73
CA TYR A 466 -18.40 36.22 -3.86
C TYR A 466 -17.39 35.81 -4.93
N TRP A 467 -16.98 34.53 -4.92
CA TRP A 467 -15.93 34.00 -5.80
C TRP A 467 -16.44 33.60 -7.19
N HIS A 468 -17.76 33.47 -7.37
CA HIS A 468 -18.40 32.98 -8.59
C HIS A 468 -19.39 33.98 -9.21
N GLY A 469 -19.36 35.24 -8.78
CA GLY A 469 -20.03 36.31 -9.53
C GLY A 469 -21.56 36.34 -9.42
N CYS A 470 -22.17 35.87 -8.32
CA CYS A 470 -23.62 35.67 -8.27
C CYS A 470 -24.41 36.98 -8.54
N PRO A 471 -25.18 37.06 -9.65
CA PRO A 471 -25.89 38.28 -10.04
C PRO A 471 -27.04 38.65 -9.10
N ALA A 472 -27.51 37.71 -8.27
CA ALA A 472 -28.52 37.98 -7.25
C ALA A 472 -27.94 38.60 -5.97
N CYS A 473 -26.70 38.23 -5.59
CA CYS A 473 -26.05 38.73 -4.39
C CYS A 473 -25.19 39.98 -4.64
N TYR A 474 -24.71 40.16 -5.87
CA TYR A 474 -23.87 41.29 -6.29
C TYR A 474 -24.40 41.94 -7.58
N PRO A 475 -25.67 42.36 -7.63
CA PRO A 475 -26.31 42.85 -8.86
C PRO A 475 -25.65 44.11 -9.43
N GLU A 476 -25.07 44.96 -8.56
CA GLU A 476 -24.44 46.23 -8.94
C GLU A 476 -22.95 46.11 -9.30
N LEU A 477 -22.31 44.97 -8.98
CA LEU A 477 -20.86 44.77 -9.17
C LEU A 477 -20.50 43.98 -10.43
N GLY A 478 -21.49 43.66 -11.28
CA GLY A 478 -21.28 42.81 -12.46
C GLY A 478 -20.16 43.28 -13.38
N THR A 479 -20.05 44.59 -13.61
CA THR A 479 -18.99 45.20 -14.45
C THR A 479 -17.71 45.52 -13.69
N GLU A 480 -17.69 45.36 -12.37
CA GLU A 480 -16.52 45.65 -11.54
C GLU A 480 -15.57 44.45 -11.43
N THR A 481 -14.28 44.77 -11.35
CA THR A 481 -13.19 43.79 -11.23
C THR A 481 -13.16 43.18 -9.83
N HIS A 482 -13.04 41.86 -9.73
CA HIS A 482 -13.06 41.17 -8.45
C HIS A 482 -11.79 41.48 -7.62
N PRO A 483 -11.89 41.89 -6.33
CA PRO A 483 -10.75 42.40 -5.55
C PRO A 483 -9.55 41.45 -5.40
N HIS A 484 -9.81 40.13 -5.45
CA HIS A 484 -8.78 39.09 -5.37
C HIS A 484 -8.49 38.39 -6.70
N ARG A 485 -9.18 38.77 -7.78
CA ARG A 485 -9.10 38.20 -9.13
C ARG A 485 -9.15 39.35 -10.11
N VAL A 486 -8.07 40.12 -10.12
CA VAL A 486 -7.97 41.44 -10.79
C VAL A 486 -8.06 41.37 -12.32
N ASP A 487 -8.07 40.17 -12.87
CA ASP A 487 -8.18 39.82 -14.28
C ASP A 487 -9.63 39.55 -14.75
N CYS A 488 -10.59 39.47 -13.83
CA CYS A 488 -11.99 39.11 -14.14
C CYS A 488 -12.99 40.07 -13.46
N THR A 489 -14.11 40.35 -14.13
CA THR A 489 -15.27 40.99 -13.49
C THR A 489 -16.20 39.96 -12.85
N TYR A 490 -17.09 40.38 -11.95
CA TYR A 490 -18.11 39.48 -11.38
C TYR A 490 -18.98 38.85 -12.48
N GLN A 491 -19.31 39.60 -13.54
CA GLN A 491 -20.06 39.07 -14.71
C GLN A 491 -19.27 37.96 -15.42
N THR A 492 -17.98 38.17 -15.68
CA THR A 492 -17.15 37.16 -16.35
C THR A 492 -16.96 35.89 -15.49
N LEU A 493 -16.88 36.02 -14.17
CA LEU A 493 -16.82 34.88 -13.24
C LEU A 493 -18.13 34.07 -13.25
N TYR A 494 -19.27 34.75 -13.34
CA TYR A 494 -20.58 34.08 -13.47
C TYR A 494 -20.71 33.30 -14.78
N GLU A 495 -20.30 33.90 -15.90
CA GLU A 495 -20.31 33.25 -17.21
C GLU A 495 -19.37 32.03 -17.28
N GLN A 496 -18.20 32.10 -16.64
CA GLN A 496 -17.29 30.95 -16.51
C GLN A 496 -17.91 29.82 -15.67
N THR A 497 -18.68 30.17 -14.63
CA THR A 497 -19.40 29.20 -13.79
C THR A 497 -20.48 28.47 -14.58
N GLN A 498 -21.25 29.18 -15.41
CA GLN A 498 -22.27 28.58 -16.28
C GLN A 498 -21.65 27.65 -17.34
N ARG A 499 -20.48 27.99 -17.89
CA ARG A 499 -19.76 27.12 -18.85
C ARG A 499 -19.28 25.82 -18.21
N ARG A 500 -18.95 25.84 -16.91
CA ARG A 500 -18.47 24.67 -16.14
C ARG A 500 -19.54 23.61 -15.91
N GLU A 501 -20.82 23.98 -15.84
CA GLU A 501 -21.93 23.04 -15.59
C GLU A 501 -22.19 22.02 -16.72
N SER A 502 -21.45 22.10 -17.84
CA SER A 502 -21.73 21.34 -19.07
C SER A 502 -20.70 20.24 -19.44
N PHE A 503 -19.95 19.66 -18.50
CA PHE A 503 -18.85 18.71 -18.80
C PHE A 503 -18.73 17.49 -17.86
N GLU A 504 -18.55 16.28 -18.43
CA GLU A 504 -18.23 15.02 -17.73
C GLU A 504 -16.90 14.39 -18.24
N SER A 505 -16.04 13.82 -17.36
CA SER A 505 -15.04 12.79 -17.75
C SER A 505 -14.38 12.00 -16.59
N PRO A 506 -13.80 10.79 -16.84
CA PRO A 506 -13.21 9.86 -15.85
C PRO A 506 -11.65 9.77 -15.82
N GLY A 507 -11.08 9.22 -14.73
CA GLY A 507 -9.64 9.10 -14.44
C GLY A 507 -8.92 7.81 -14.91
N SER A 508 -7.57 7.81 -14.84
CA SER A 508 -6.69 6.84 -15.49
C SER A 508 -5.71 6.11 -14.55
N SER A 509 -5.94 4.82 -14.39
CA SER A 509 -4.89 3.81 -14.16
C SER A 509 -5.47 2.46 -14.59
N LEU A 510 -4.87 1.84 -15.59
CA LEU A 510 -5.42 0.65 -16.25
C LEU A 510 -4.39 -0.48 -16.14
N ARG A 511 -4.87 -1.63 -15.64
CA ARG A 511 -4.08 -2.84 -15.36
C ARG A 511 -3.91 -3.67 -16.65
N GLY A 512 -3.35 -4.88 -16.53
CA GLY A 512 -3.13 -5.79 -17.66
C GLY A 512 -4.36 -5.99 -18.55
N ARG A 513 -4.11 -6.20 -19.85
CA ARG A 513 -5.13 -6.42 -20.87
C ARG A 513 -5.65 -7.86 -20.79
N THR A 514 -6.91 -8.00 -20.39
CA THR A 514 -7.68 -9.24 -20.55
C THR A 514 -8.82 -8.97 -21.51
N ASN A 515 -8.80 -9.57 -22.70
CA ASN A 515 -9.82 -9.39 -23.71
C ASN A 515 -10.16 -10.74 -24.36
N ALA A 516 -11.44 -11.13 -24.30
CA ALA A 516 -11.95 -12.30 -24.99
C ALA A 516 -12.56 -11.85 -26.33
N THR A 517 -12.03 -12.35 -27.45
CA THR A 517 -12.50 -11.95 -28.80
C THR A 517 -13.71 -12.76 -29.24
N ARG A 518 -13.74 -14.06 -28.89
CA ARG A 518 -14.88 -14.96 -29.13
C ARG A 518 -14.88 -16.05 -28.06
N LEU A 519 -16.03 -16.31 -27.45
CA LEU A 519 -16.25 -17.50 -26.63
C LEU A 519 -16.56 -18.64 -27.60
N TYR A 520 -15.53 -19.37 -28.04
CA TYR A 520 -15.68 -20.51 -28.92
C TYR A 520 -14.87 -21.67 -28.35
N CYS A 521 -15.50 -22.83 -28.19
CA CYS A 521 -14.83 -24.10 -27.90
C CYS A 521 -14.73 -24.85 -29.23
N CYS A 522 -13.53 -24.95 -29.80
CA CYS A 522 -13.30 -25.81 -30.96
C CYS A 522 -13.14 -27.25 -30.44
N GLU A 523 -13.74 -28.24 -31.10
CA GLU A 523 -13.25 -29.62 -30.99
C GLU A 523 -11.93 -29.71 -31.77
N GLY A 524 -10.79 -29.80 -31.08
CA GLY A 524 -9.46 -29.94 -31.69
C GLY A 524 -8.29 -29.39 -30.84
N ASP A 525 -7.06 -29.58 -31.32
CA ASP A 525 -5.84 -29.13 -30.64
C ASP A 525 -5.70 -27.60 -30.66
N MET A 526 -5.50 -27.00 -29.49
CA MET A 526 -5.29 -25.57 -29.32
C MET A 526 -3.82 -25.24 -29.10
N ARG A 527 -3.34 -24.16 -29.74
CA ARG A 527 -2.01 -23.60 -29.49
C ARG A 527 -2.10 -22.45 -28.50
N TYR A 528 -1.35 -22.55 -27.42
CA TYR A 528 -1.22 -21.51 -26.41
C TYR A 528 0.17 -20.87 -26.51
N VAL A 529 0.21 -19.54 -26.58
CA VAL A 529 1.45 -18.77 -26.60
C VAL A 529 1.50 -17.90 -25.35
N ASP A 530 2.55 -18.07 -24.56
CA ASP A 530 2.83 -17.24 -23.38
C ASP A 530 4.12 -16.45 -23.58
N VAL A 531 4.10 -15.16 -23.24
CA VAL A 531 5.31 -14.35 -23.25
C VAL A 531 6.03 -14.58 -21.93
N CYS A 532 7.10 -15.38 -21.98
CA CYS A 532 7.94 -15.66 -20.84
C CYS A 532 8.50 -14.35 -20.24
N SER A 533 8.01 -13.98 -19.04
CA SER A 533 8.50 -12.81 -18.31
C SER A 533 8.30 -11.46 -19.04
N LEU A 534 7.07 -11.21 -19.52
CA LEU A 534 6.67 -9.95 -20.17
C LEU A 534 7.13 -8.67 -19.46
N TYR A 535 6.83 -8.49 -18.16
CA TYR A 535 7.20 -7.27 -17.45
C TYR A 535 8.72 -7.11 -17.27
N PRO A 536 9.49 -8.14 -16.87
CA PRO A 536 10.95 -8.10 -16.92
C PRO A 536 11.52 -7.70 -18.28
N TYR A 537 10.96 -8.22 -19.38
CA TYR A 537 11.37 -7.82 -20.73
C TYR A 537 11.15 -6.31 -20.96
N VAL A 538 9.98 -5.79 -20.60
CA VAL A 538 9.71 -4.34 -20.72
C VAL A 538 10.67 -3.53 -19.85
N LEU A 539 10.87 -3.91 -18.59
CA LEU A 539 11.79 -3.25 -17.65
C LEU A 539 13.24 -3.20 -18.15
N LYS A 540 13.66 -4.20 -18.91
CA LYS A 540 15.03 -4.31 -19.42
C LYS A 540 15.28 -3.56 -20.72
N TYR A 541 14.33 -3.61 -21.65
CA TYR A 541 14.56 -3.16 -23.04
C TYR A 541 13.81 -1.89 -23.43
N LYS A 542 12.80 -1.46 -22.65
CA LYS A 542 11.97 -0.31 -23.02
C LYS A 542 12.36 0.94 -22.23
N PRO A 543 12.25 2.14 -22.84
CA PRO A 543 12.55 3.38 -22.15
C PRO A 543 11.51 3.66 -21.04
N PHE A 544 11.99 4.11 -19.89
CA PHE A 544 11.20 4.60 -18.78
C PHE A 544 11.46 6.09 -18.53
N PRO A 545 10.45 6.84 -18.04
CA PRO A 545 10.64 8.24 -17.67
C PRO A 545 11.65 8.38 -16.53
N ILE A 546 12.50 9.39 -16.65
CA ILE A 546 13.45 9.85 -15.63
C ILE A 546 13.18 11.31 -15.37
N GLY A 547 13.26 11.72 -14.09
CA GLY A 547 13.02 13.10 -13.72
C GLY A 547 11.55 13.43 -13.53
N HIS A 548 11.29 14.71 -13.29
CA HIS A 548 9.94 15.26 -13.24
C HIS A 548 9.46 15.61 -14.65
N PRO A 549 8.14 15.50 -14.93
CA PRO A 549 7.59 15.89 -16.21
C PRO A 549 7.45 17.41 -16.32
N GLU A 550 7.49 17.89 -17.56
CA GLU A 550 6.96 19.17 -17.98
C GLU A 550 5.45 19.02 -18.24
N ILE A 551 4.65 19.87 -17.60
CA ILE A 551 3.20 19.87 -17.74
C ILE A 551 2.81 20.90 -18.79
N ILE A 552 2.25 20.42 -19.90
CA ILE A 552 1.83 21.24 -21.05
C ILE A 552 0.30 21.23 -21.09
N THR A 553 -0.31 22.41 -21.09
CA THR A 553 -1.77 22.61 -21.07
C THR A 553 -2.28 23.41 -22.27
N GLU A 554 -1.37 24.00 -23.05
CA GLU A 554 -1.67 24.81 -24.23
C GLU A 554 -0.54 24.70 -25.26
N ASN A 555 -0.78 25.18 -26.48
CA ASN A 555 0.18 25.18 -27.59
C ASN A 555 0.80 23.80 -27.86
N PHE A 556 -0.07 22.77 -27.94
CA PHE A 556 0.36 21.39 -28.15
C PHE A 556 1.00 21.20 -29.53
N GLU A 557 2.09 20.43 -29.54
CA GLU A 557 2.74 19.88 -30.71
C GLU A 557 2.04 18.58 -31.17
N ASP A 558 2.63 17.92 -32.18
CA ASP A 558 2.22 16.57 -32.55
C ASP A 558 2.39 15.63 -31.35
N VAL A 559 1.35 14.86 -31.03
CA VAL A 559 1.35 13.85 -29.96
C VAL A 559 2.51 12.85 -30.09
N ARG A 560 3.02 12.63 -31.30
CA ARG A 560 4.20 11.78 -31.57
C ARG A 560 5.51 12.35 -31.02
N SER A 561 5.63 13.66 -30.79
CA SER A 561 6.83 14.26 -30.17
C SER A 561 6.90 14.04 -28.66
N TYR A 562 5.77 13.74 -28.02
CA TYR A 562 5.71 13.58 -26.57
C TYR A 562 6.03 12.16 -26.09
N PHE A 563 6.88 12.10 -25.07
CA PHE A 563 7.10 10.93 -24.23
C PHE A 563 6.52 11.16 -22.82
N GLY A 564 5.63 10.28 -22.35
CA GLY A 564 4.95 10.41 -21.06
C GLY A 564 3.46 10.10 -21.09
N LEU A 565 2.64 10.91 -20.41
CA LEU A 565 1.18 10.75 -20.34
C LEU A 565 0.47 11.83 -21.16
N VAL A 566 -0.56 11.44 -21.91
CA VAL A 566 -1.34 12.35 -22.76
C VAL A 566 -2.82 12.19 -22.45
N GLN A 567 -3.45 13.25 -21.97
CA GLN A 567 -4.90 13.34 -21.86
C GLN A 567 -5.46 13.91 -23.17
N CYS A 568 -6.22 13.10 -23.89
CA CYS A 568 -6.79 13.49 -25.18
C CYS A 568 -8.14 12.81 -25.44
N ARG A 569 -8.85 13.30 -26.46
CA ARG A 569 -10.02 12.68 -27.06
C ARG A 569 -9.63 12.09 -28.40
N VAL A 570 -10.01 10.85 -28.61
CA VAL A 570 -9.64 10.07 -29.80
C VAL A 570 -10.87 9.59 -30.55
N VAL A 571 -10.77 9.50 -31.87
CA VAL A 571 -11.74 8.83 -32.74
C VAL A 571 -11.13 7.49 -33.17
N PRO A 572 -11.69 6.35 -32.73
CA PRO A 572 -11.19 5.05 -33.15
C PRO A 572 -11.47 4.75 -34.63
N PRO A 573 -10.68 3.88 -35.29
CA PRO A 573 -10.99 3.33 -36.60
C PRO A 573 -12.19 2.38 -36.52
N ARG A 574 -12.79 2.05 -37.66
CA ARG A 574 -13.84 1.00 -37.74
C ARG A 574 -13.19 -0.35 -38.03
N GLY A 575 -13.80 -1.43 -37.53
CA GLY A 575 -13.43 -2.81 -37.90
C GLY A 575 -12.06 -3.29 -37.42
N LEU A 576 -11.41 -2.60 -36.48
CA LEU A 576 -10.12 -3.02 -35.96
C LEU A 576 -10.28 -4.27 -35.06
N PHE A 577 -9.67 -5.37 -35.49
CA PHE A 577 -9.79 -6.67 -34.80
C PHE A 577 -9.25 -6.66 -33.37
N HIS A 578 -8.18 -5.91 -33.13
CA HIS A 578 -7.60 -5.70 -31.80
C HIS A 578 -7.58 -4.21 -31.47
N PRO A 579 -8.65 -3.66 -30.88
CA PRO A 579 -8.65 -2.29 -30.40
C PRO A 579 -7.51 -2.06 -29.41
N VAL A 580 -6.91 -0.87 -29.47
CA VAL A 580 -5.67 -0.55 -28.76
C VAL A 580 -5.96 0.16 -27.44
N LEU A 581 -6.73 1.25 -27.51
CA LEU A 581 -6.91 2.12 -26.36
C LEU A 581 -7.97 1.59 -25.39
N PRO A 582 -7.63 1.48 -24.10
CA PRO A 582 -8.58 1.05 -23.10
C PRO A 582 -9.52 2.19 -22.69
N TYR A 583 -10.75 1.82 -22.32
CA TYR A 583 -11.81 2.71 -21.89
C TYR A 583 -12.61 2.04 -20.76
N ARG A 584 -12.72 2.72 -19.61
CA ARG A 584 -13.43 2.19 -18.44
C ARG A 584 -14.86 2.73 -18.41
N THR A 585 -15.83 1.82 -18.40
CA THR A 585 -17.26 2.17 -18.29
C THR A 585 -18.04 1.06 -17.57
N GLY A 586 -19.02 1.44 -16.74
CA GLY A 586 -19.83 0.52 -15.94
C GLY A 586 -18.99 -0.47 -15.12
N GLY A 587 -17.97 0.02 -14.41
CA GLY A 587 -17.06 -0.76 -13.58
C GLY A 587 -16.04 -1.66 -14.31
N LYS A 588 -16.17 -1.84 -15.63
CA LYS A 588 -15.33 -2.74 -16.44
C LYS A 588 -14.31 -1.97 -17.29
N LEU A 589 -13.16 -2.59 -17.51
CA LEU A 589 -12.16 -2.12 -18.48
C LEU A 589 -12.45 -2.78 -19.83
N LEU A 590 -12.74 -1.97 -20.84
CA LEU A 590 -13.03 -2.41 -22.21
C LEU A 590 -11.99 -1.82 -23.17
N PHE A 591 -11.92 -2.37 -24.37
CA PHE A 591 -11.13 -1.82 -25.48
C PHE A 591 -12.08 -1.57 -26.67
N PRO A 592 -12.90 -0.51 -26.63
CA PRO A 592 -13.94 -0.30 -27.64
C PRO A 592 -13.46 0.52 -28.84
N LEU A 593 -14.19 0.39 -29.96
CA LEU A 593 -14.09 1.28 -31.12
C LEU A 593 -15.24 2.31 -31.20
N CYS A 594 -16.13 2.29 -30.21
CA CYS A 594 -17.23 3.21 -30.04
C CYS A 594 -17.54 3.35 -28.55
N ARG A 595 -17.45 4.58 -28.03
CA ARG A 595 -17.83 4.94 -26.66
C ARG A 595 -19.27 4.50 -26.33
N THR A 596 -20.23 4.93 -27.16
CA THR A 596 -21.65 4.67 -26.94
C THR A 596 -21.96 3.17 -26.90
N CYS A 597 -21.42 2.36 -27.81
CA CYS A 597 -21.60 0.90 -27.73
C CYS A 597 -21.00 0.28 -26.46
N ALA A 598 -19.90 0.83 -25.95
CA ALA A 598 -19.26 0.34 -24.72
C ALA A 598 -20.11 0.66 -23.47
N GLU A 599 -20.79 1.81 -23.50
CA GLU A 599 -21.69 2.28 -22.44
C GLU A 599 -23.04 1.55 -22.48
N GLU A 600 -23.66 1.44 -23.65
CA GLU A 600 -24.98 0.82 -23.86
C GLU A 600 -24.95 -0.71 -23.78
N ARG A 601 -23.82 -1.33 -24.13
CA ARG A 601 -23.61 -2.80 -24.10
C ARG A 601 -24.73 -3.56 -24.83
N PRO A 602 -24.91 -3.34 -26.15
CA PRO A 602 -25.94 -4.03 -26.91
C PRO A 602 -25.75 -5.56 -26.82
N VAL A 603 -26.87 -6.27 -26.60
CA VAL A 603 -26.89 -7.72 -26.38
C VAL A 603 -27.20 -8.53 -27.65
N ASP A 604 -27.63 -7.85 -28.72
CA ASP A 604 -27.94 -8.51 -30.00
C ASP A 604 -26.63 -8.99 -30.69
N PRO A 605 -26.47 -10.30 -30.93
CA PRO A 605 -25.28 -10.86 -31.61
C PRO A 605 -25.12 -10.38 -33.07
N HIS A 606 -26.20 -9.89 -33.70
CA HIS A 606 -26.17 -9.34 -35.05
C HIS A 606 -25.96 -7.83 -35.09
N TYR A 607 -25.87 -7.16 -33.93
CA TYR A 607 -25.67 -5.73 -33.84
C TYR A 607 -24.43 -5.27 -34.64
N ARG A 608 -24.59 -4.17 -35.38
CA ARG A 608 -23.50 -3.48 -36.08
C ARG A 608 -23.56 -1.99 -35.72
N CYS A 609 -22.43 -1.45 -35.29
CA CYS A 609 -22.35 -0.05 -34.86
C CYS A 609 -22.56 0.92 -36.02
N THR A 610 -23.66 1.68 -35.98
CA THR A 610 -23.98 2.76 -36.94
C THR A 610 -23.65 4.16 -36.42
N HIS A 611 -23.23 4.28 -35.15
CA HIS A 611 -22.89 5.56 -34.51
C HIS A 611 -21.88 6.39 -35.30
N GLU A 612 -22.06 7.71 -35.29
CA GLU A 612 -21.16 8.67 -35.92
C GLU A 612 -19.87 8.89 -35.12
N ASN A 613 -18.85 9.52 -35.72
CA ASN A 613 -17.59 9.79 -35.04
C ASN A 613 -17.76 10.63 -33.76
N SER A 614 -18.74 11.54 -33.74
CA SER A 614 -19.11 12.37 -32.58
C SER A 614 -19.53 11.55 -31.36
N GLN A 615 -20.21 10.41 -31.58
CA GLN A 615 -20.68 9.46 -30.57
C GLN A 615 -19.61 8.41 -30.25
N ARG A 616 -18.82 8.01 -31.25
CA ARG A 616 -17.78 6.98 -31.11
C ARG A 616 -16.55 7.43 -30.34
N ARG A 617 -16.19 8.72 -30.43
CA ARG A 617 -15.01 9.28 -29.76
C ARG A 617 -15.12 9.18 -28.24
N PHE A 618 -13.98 8.98 -27.58
CA PHE A 618 -13.90 8.99 -26.12
C PHE A 618 -12.64 9.70 -25.65
N THR A 619 -12.73 10.24 -24.43
CA THR A 619 -11.64 10.92 -23.74
C THR A 619 -11.00 9.98 -22.73
N GLY A 620 -9.69 10.05 -22.61
CA GLY A 620 -8.92 9.32 -21.62
C GLY A 620 -7.52 9.89 -21.49
N THR A 621 -6.75 9.30 -20.58
CA THR A 621 -5.33 9.58 -20.43
C THR A 621 -4.57 8.29 -20.69
N TRP A 622 -3.67 8.32 -21.67
CA TRP A 622 -2.91 7.15 -22.10
C TRP A 622 -1.42 7.45 -22.05
N VAL A 623 -0.62 6.39 -21.94
CA VAL A 623 0.82 6.52 -22.13
C VAL A 623 1.06 6.80 -23.61
N SER A 624 1.90 7.78 -23.91
CA SER A 624 2.35 8.16 -25.26
C SER A 624 2.63 6.96 -26.16
N THR A 625 3.36 5.95 -25.69
CA THR A 625 3.68 4.73 -26.48
C THR A 625 2.45 3.93 -26.90
N GLU A 626 1.44 3.82 -26.04
CA GLU A 626 0.17 3.17 -26.36
C GLU A 626 -0.65 4.01 -27.35
N LEU A 627 -0.61 5.34 -27.18
CA LEU A 627 -1.27 6.28 -28.08
C LEU A 627 -0.63 6.29 -29.47
N HIS A 628 0.71 6.27 -29.58
CA HIS A 628 1.42 6.16 -30.85
C HIS A 628 1.01 4.89 -31.59
N LYS A 629 0.96 3.76 -30.88
CA LYS A 629 0.49 2.49 -31.47
C LYS A 629 -0.97 2.58 -31.93
N ALA A 630 -1.83 3.27 -31.19
CA ALA A 630 -3.20 3.50 -31.60
C ALA A 630 -3.27 4.33 -32.90
N LEU A 631 -2.47 5.39 -33.02
CA LEU A 631 -2.38 6.18 -34.25
C LEU A 631 -1.93 5.34 -35.45
N ASP A 632 -0.94 4.46 -35.28
CA ASP A 632 -0.50 3.53 -36.33
C ASP A 632 -1.61 2.53 -36.73
N CYS A 633 -2.52 2.22 -35.81
CA CYS A 633 -3.70 1.39 -36.07
C CYS A 633 -4.89 2.19 -36.62
N GLY A 634 -4.73 3.48 -36.94
CA GLY A 634 -5.76 4.30 -37.58
C GLY A 634 -6.66 5.08 -36.62
N TYR A 635 -6.31 5.20 -35.34
CA TYR A 635 -6.96 6.16 -34.45
C TYR A 635 -6.60 7.59 -34.86
N GLN A 636 -7.49 8.54 -34.63
CA GLN A 636 -7.27 9.96 -34.88
C GLN A 636 -7.38 10.76 -33.59
N ILE A 637 -6.50 11.74 -33.40
CA ILE A 637 -6.62 12.72 -32.30
C ILE A 637 -7.68 13.74 -32.67
N ASP A 638 -8.71 13.87 -31.84
CA ASP A 638 -9.75 14.90 -31.99
C ASP A 638 -9.43 16.15 -31.15
N LYS A 639 -8.89 15.96 -29.95
CA LYS A 639 -8.45 17.07 -29.08
C LYS A 639 -7.43 16.62 -28.04
N VAL A 640 -6.39 17.41 -27.79
CA VAL A 640 -5.47 17.23 -26.64
C VAL A 640 -5.89 18.20 -25.52
N TYR A 641 -5.82 17.75 -24.27
CA TYR A 641 -6.20 18.53 -23.09
C TYR A 641 -5.02 18.83 -22.18
N GLU A 642 -4.12 17.87 -21.98
CA GLU A 642 -3.00 17.98 -21.05
C GLU A 642 -1.94 16.94 -21.43
N VAL A 643 -0.66 17.32 -21.38
CA VAL A 643 0.47 16.42 -21.63
C VAL A 643 1.44 16.52 -20.46
N TRP A 644 1.83 15.37 -19.92
CA TRP A 644 2.93 15.25 -18.97
C TRP A 644 4.11 14.68 -19.75
N HIS A 645 4.93 15.58 -20.28
CA HIS A 645 6.08 15.22 -21.07
C HIS A 645 7.28 14.97 -20.16
N PHE A 646 7.98 13.85 -20.32
CA PHE A 646 9.24 13.57 -19.62
C PHE A 646 10.39 13.74 -20.62
N PRO A 647 11.16 14.84 -20.54
CA PRO A 647 12.31 15.05 -21.41
C PRO A 647 13.36 13.94 -21.20
N GLY A 648 13.56 13.55 -19.94
CA GLY A 648 14.45 12.46 -19.55
C GLY A 648 13.79 11.09 -19.70
N HIS A 649 14.46 10.17 -20.39
CA HIS A 649 14.08 8.76 -20.44
C HIS A 649 15.31 7.85 -20.57
N SER A 650 15.21 6.61 -20.09
CA SER A 650 16.29 5.62 -20.18
C SER A 650 15.78 4.20 -20.27
N SER A 651 16.44 3.38 -21.09
CA SER A 651 16.27 1.93 -21.13
C SER A 651 17.09 1.19 -20.07
N ASP A 652 18.03 1.87 -19.39
CA ASP A 652 18.94 1.22 -18.44
C ASP A 652 18.47 1.27 -16.98
N LEU A 653 17.39 2.01 -16.69
CA LEU A 653 16.88 2.27 -15.34
C LEU A 653 16.73 0.99 -14.51
N PHE A 654 16.17 -0.07 -15.09
CA PHE A 654 15.99 -1.36 -14.43
C PHE A 654 16.86 -2.49 -15.03
N ARG A 655 17.61 -2.23 -16.09
CA ARG A 655 18.33 -3.25 -16.87
C ARG A 655 19.23 -4.12 -16.00
N ARG A 656 20.14 -3.49 -15.24
CA ARG A 656 21.09 -4.21 -14.36
C ARG A 656 20.37 -5.05 -13.30
N TYR A 657 19.26 -4.55 -12.77
CA TYR A 657 18.45 -5.28 -11.80
C TYR A 657 17.85 -6.54 -12.45
N ILE A 658 17.25 -6.40 -13.63
CA ILE A 658 16.65 -7.52 -14.35
C ILE A 658 17.72 -8.53 -14.79
N ASP A 659 18.89 -8.08 -15.25
CA ASP A 659 20.00 -8.97 -15.63
C ASP A 659 20.45 -9.87 -14.47
N THR A 660 20.58 -9.30 -13.26
CA THR A 660 20.94 -10.08 -12.06
C THR A 660 19.92 -11.18 -11.80
N PHE A 661 18.61 -10.88 -11.82
CA PHE A 661 17.58 -11.87 -11.50
C PHE A 661 17.27 -12.85 -12.63
N LEU A 662 17.40 -12.44 -13.90
CA LEU A 662 17.26 -13.34 -15.05
C LEU A 662 18.38 -14.37 -15.08
N LYS A 663 19.63 -13.95 -14.81
CA LYS A 663 20.76 -14.88 -14.67
C LYS A 663 20.45 -15.95 -13.62
N ILE A 664 20.02 -15.54 -12.43
CA ILE A 664 19.69 -16.45 -11.32
C ILE A 664 18.55 -17.38 -11.69
N LYS A 665 17.49 -16.86 -12.34
CA LYS A 665 16.37 -17.68 -12.82
C LYS A 665 16.84 -18.76 -13.79
N GLN A 666 17.75 -18.40 -14.71
CA GLN A 666 18.29 -19.32 -15.69
C GLN A 666 19.17 -20.40 -15.03
N GLU A 667 20.05 -20.01 -14.12
CA GLU A 667 20.89 -20.94 -13.34
C GLU A 667 20.06 -21.91 -12.50
N ALA A 668 18.95 -21.44 -11.91
CA ALA A 668 18.05 -22.26 -11.11
C ALA A 668 17.16 -23.19 -11.95
N SER A 669 16.83 -22.83 -13.19
CA SER A 669 15.98 -23.65 -14.08
C SER A 669 16.75 -24.82 -14.69
N GLY A 670 18.09 -24.78 -14.67
CA GLY A 670 18.94 -25.78 -15.30
C GLY A 670 18.92 -25.73 -16.83
N PHE A 671 19.46 -26.77 -17.45
CA PHE A 671 19.44 -26.93 -18.90
C PHE A 671 18.15 -27.63 -19.36
N PRO A 672 17.67 -27.35 -20.59
CA PRO A 672 16.55 -28.09 -21.18
C PRO A 672 16.83 -29.61 -21.21
N PRO A 673 15.80 -30.47 -21.14
CA PRO A 673 15.98 -31.93 -21.16
C PRO A 673 16.76 -32.46 -22.38
N ASP A 674 16.67 -31.75 -23.50
CA ASP A 674 17.31 -32.08 -24.78
C ASP A 674 18.81 -31.71 -24.81
N CYS A 675 19.31 -30.96 -23.83
CA CYS A 675 20.71 -30.54 -23.70
C CYS A 675 21.48 -31.50 -22.78
N GLN A 676 21.83 -32.68 -23.29
CA GLN A 676 22.52 -33.72 -22.49
C GLN A 676 24.04 -33.71 -22.64
N THR A 677 24.54 -33.24 -23.78
CA THR A 677 25.98 -33.14 -24.08
C THR A 677 26.53 -31.75 -23.73
N GLU A 678 27.83 -31.65 -23.46
CA GLU A 678 28.48 -30.35 -23.21
C GLU A 678 28.39 -29.41 -24.41
N ASP A 679 28.46 -29.93 -25.64
CA ASP A 679 28.29 -29.13 -26.87
C ASP A 679 26.88 -28.54 -26.98
N GLN A 680 25.83 -29.30 -26.62
CA GLN A 680 24.47 -28.78 -26.59
C GLN A 680 24.27 -27.73 -25.49
N LYS A 681 24.87 -27.93 -24.32
CA LYS A 681 24.85 -26.93 -23.24
C LYS A 681 25.57 -25.65 -23.68
N GLN A 682 26.72 -25.77 -24.33
CA GLN A 682 27.47 -24.63 -24.85
C GLN A 682 26.68 -23.90 -25.95
N SER A 683 26.10 -24.62 -26.90
CA SER A 683 25.22 -24.06 -27.93
C SER A 683 24.01 -23.34 -27.31
N TYR A 684 23.42 -23.91 -26.26
CA TYR A 684 22.31 -23.28 -25.53
C TYR A 684 22.72 -21.97 -24.86
N LEU A 685 23.90 -21.93 -24.23
CA LEU A 685 24.46 -20.71 -23.66
C LEU A 685 24.74 -19.66 -24.74
N GLU A 686 25.32 -20.06 -25.87
CA GLU A 686 25.58 -19.18 -27.01
C GLU A 686 24.30 -18.60 -27.61
N ASP A 687 23.24 -19.40 -27.70
CA ASP A 687 21.93 -18.94 -28.14
C ASP A 687 21.30 -17.94 -27.16
N ILE A 688 21.46 -18.15 -25.85
CA ILE A 688 21.06 -17.15 -24.85
C ILE A 688 21.85 -15.87 -25.07
N PHE A 689 23.19 -15.93 -25.16
CA PHE A 689 24.03 -14.75 -25.39
C PHE A 689 23.70 -14.04 -26.71
N ARG A 690 23.35 -14.80 -27.76
CA ARG A 690 22.93 -14.25 -29.05
C ARG A 690 21.63 -13.48 -28.91
N ARG A 691 20.59 -14.09 -28.31
CA ARG A 691 19.29 -13.45 -28.02
C ARG A 691 19.45 -12.18 -27.18
N GLU A 692 20.37 -12.21 -26.23
CA GLU A 692 20.70 -11.11 -25.33
C GLU A 692 21.49 -9.97 -26.00
N ARG A 693 22.20 -10.24 -27.11
CA ARG A 693 22.92 -9.23 -27.91
C ARG A 693 22.11 -8.65 -29.06
N SER A 694 21.08 -9.35 -29.54
CA SER A 694 20.29 -8.98 -30.72
C SER A 694 19.02 -8.16 -30.43
N CYS A 695 18.79 -7.72 -29.19
CA CYS A 695 17.59 -7.00 -28.75
C CYS A 695 17.89 -5.59 -28.22
#